data_AF-A0A2V6V930-F1
#
_entry.id   AF-A0A2V6V930-F1
#
_cell.length_a   1.000
_cell.length_b   1.000
_cell.length_c   1.000
_cell.angle_alpha   90.00
_cell.angle_beta   90.00
_cell.angle_gamma   90.00
#
_symmetry.space_group_name_H-M   'P 1'
#
loop_
_entity.id
_entity.type
_entity.pdbx_description
1 polymer ?
#
loop_
_entity_poly.entity_id
_entity_poly.type
_entity_poly.pdbx_seq_one_letter_code
_entity_poly.pdbx_strand_id
1 'polypeptide(L)'
;MLAHLPVDAAAAFVLVQHLDPKSPSILSEILSRTTRMPVVTVAHGTRVEPGHVYVMPSNTSMTIVKGVLDLTPRSEDRGPHMPIDHFLRSLAEDMKSRAIGVILSGSASDGALGLKAIKAEGGITFAEAPQSAKFDGMPRSAMASGAVDFVLAPKAIAQELIRIGRHPYLGETEPAALSEPLVGGPEALAQILRMLREKSGVDFTLYRQTTIRRRIGRRMLIHGVGTLEAYRRYLEEHPSQVHALYNDLLVNVTRFFRDADAFRILQRSVFPSIIKQRPADAPIRIWAPGCASGEEAYSLAIELIECLGDEAGTVPIQLFGTDVSETSIAKARAGVYPENIELDVTAARLRRFFVKLDGQYQVRKSVRELCVFAKHNLATDPPFSKMDLIVCRNVLIYLELELQRRVSSVFHYALKAPGFLMLGVSETVGSLSDLFSVVDKKYKVYAKRPTSRRFDLGLSSLARGTAKAAAGRAATSADEAGGSRSDLVQAVDRLLLGRYAPAGVLVNEAAEILQFRGHTSPYLEPAPGQASLNLLKMAREGLLMELRVAIDKARKQNAPVRREGLSIKQDGRMAQVTLQVIPMSGPARERNYLVLFERVPPSRGPRAPGRGVPRAVAHPRRHIENLRHELTATKEFLQSIIEEREAANQELQAANEELLSGNEELQSTNEELETAEEELQSVNEELTTVNEEL
;
A
#
# COMPACT_ATOMS: atom_id res chain seq x y z
N MET A 1 16.77 -37.39 -14.40
CA MET A 1 15.58 -36.91 -13.66
C MET A 1 14.34 -37.66 -14.10
N LEU A 2 13.87 -37.51 -15.35
CA LEU A 2 12.61 -38.09 -15.83
C LEU A 2 12.49 -39.61 -15.64
N ALA A 3 13.57 -40.38 -15.80
CA ALA A 3 13.59 -41.83 -15.54
C ALA A 3 13.26 -42.25 -14.09
N HIS A 4 13.23 -41.30 -13.16
CA HIS A 4 12.92 -41.54 -11.74
C HIS A 4 11.56 -40.98 -11.32
N LEU A 5 10.75 -40.48 -12.26
CA LEU A 5 9.40 -39.99 -12.00
C LEU A 5 8.36 -41.08 -12.33
N PRO A 6 7.29 -41.20 -11.54
CA PRO A 6 6.21 -42.14 -11.82
C PRO A 6 5.32 -41.64 -12.97
N VAL A 7 4.61 -42.56 -13.63
CA VAL A 7 3.75 -42.24 -14.79
C VAL A 7 2.46 -41.53 -14.35
N ASP A 8 1.93 -41.93 -13.19
CA ASP A 8 0.76 -41.36 -12.52
C ASP A 8 1.13 -40.11 -11.68
N ALA A 9 2.17 -39.38 -12.07
CA ALA A 9 2.54 -38.15 -11.39
C ALA A 9 1.37 -37.16 -11.43
N ALA A 10 0.98 -36.64 -10.27
CA ALA A 10 -0.05 -35.60 -10.13
C ALA A 10 0.35 -34.23 -10.71
N ALA A 11 1.45 -34.17 -11.47
CA ALA A 11 2.02 -32.98 -12.06
C ALA A 11 2.30 -33.19 -13.55
N ALA A 12 2.31 -32.10 -14.30
CA ALA A 12 2.80 -32.04 -15.66
C ALA A 12 4.24 -31.51 -15.68
N PHE A 13 5.06 -31.95 -16.63
CA PHE A 13 6.44 -31.51 -16.77
C PHE A 13 6.61 -30.77 -18.09
N VAL A 14 6.97 -29.49 -18.03
CA VAL A 14 7.26 -28.69 -19.23
C VAL A 14 8.77 -28.47 -19.31
N LEU A 15 9.39 -28.89 -20.41
CA LEU A 15 10.81 -28.76 -20.67
C LEU A 15 11.08 -27.63 -21.67
N VAL A 16 11.82 -26.63 -21.20
CA VAL A 16 12.24 -25.45 -21.96
C VAL A 16 13.76 -25.46 -22.08
N GLN A 17 14.27 -25.30 -23.29
CA GLN A 17 15.71 -25.27 -23.57
C GLN A 17 16.03 -24.20 -24.61
N HIS A 18 17.26 -23.69 -24.58
CA HIS A 18 17.83 -22.91 -25.69
C HIS A 18 18.04 -23.83 -26.90
N LEU A 19 17.14 -23.76 -27.88
CA LEU A 19 17.23 -24.52 -29.12
C LEU A 19 17.81 -23.65 -30.25
N ASP A 20 18.60 -24.27 -31.14
CA ASP A 20 19.04 -23.63 -32.37
C ASP A 20 17.81 -23.39 -33.27
N PRO A 21 17.56 -22.14 -33.72
CA PRO A 21 16.39 -21.82 -34.53
C PRO A 21 16.39 -22.52 -35.90
N LYS A 22 17.53 -22.97 -36.40
CA LYS A 22 17.67 -23.59 -37.73
C LYS A 22 17.60 -25.12 -37.71
N SER A 23 17.60 -25.74 -36.53
CA SER A 23 17.65 -27.20 -36.40
C SER A 23 16.38 -27.74 -35.73
N PRO A 24 15.69 -28.72 -36.32
CA PRO A 24 14.60 -29.40 -35.65
C PRO A 24 15.14 -30.15 -34.43
N SER A 25 14.44 -30.04 -33.31
CA SER A 25 14.81 -30.70 -32.06
C SER A 25 14.35 -32.16 -32.05
N ILE A 26 15.28 -33.10 -31.90
CA ILE A 26 14.99 -34.53 -31.66
C ILE A 26 14.79 -34.85 -30.17
N LEU A 27 14.63 -33.82 -29.33
CA LEU A 27 14.57 -33.97 -27.88
C LEU A 27 13.35 -34.77 -27.43
N SER A 28 12.20 -34.59 -28.07
CA SER A 28 11.00 -35.38 -27.79
C SER A 28 11.24 -36.87 -27.98
N GLU A 29 11.87 -37.29 -29.08
CA GLU A 29 12.20 -38.69 -29.36
C GLU A 29 13.18 -39.29 -28.34
N ILE A 30 14.20 -38.52 -27.92
CA ILE A 30 15.17 -38.95 -26.91
C ILE A 30 14.48 -39.15 -25.56
N LEU A 31 13.61 -38.23 -25.18
CA LEU A 31 12.90 -38.28 -23.90
C LEU A 31 11.87 -39.41 -23.86
N SER A 32 11.18 -39.69 -24.98
CA SER A 32 10.24 -40.81 -25.11
C SER A 32 10.88 -42.16 -24.86
N ARG A 33 12.21 -42.30 -25.04
CA ARG A 33 12.95 -43.53 -24.70
C ARG A 33 13.32 -43.62 -23.21
N THR A 34 13.23 -42.51 -22.48
CA THR A 34 13.72 -42.38 -21.10
C THR A 34 12.59 -42.42 -20.07
N THR A 35 11.39 -41.99 -20.44
CA THR A 35 10.20 -41.99 -19.58
C THR A 35 9.07 -42.80 -20.20
N ARG A 36 8.17 -43.31 -19.35
CA ARG A 36 6.92 -43.94 -19.76
C ARG A 36 5.75 -42.93 -19.86
N MET A 37 5.94 -41.71 -19.37
CA MET A 37 4.97 -40.62 -19.57
C MET A 37 4.90 -40.24 -21.05
N PRO A 38 3.71 -39.89 -21.59
CA PRO A 38 3.62 -39.36 -22.95
C PRO A 38 4.46 -38.10 -23.09
N VAL A 39 5.31 -38.05 -24.12
CA VAL A 39 6.14 -36.88 -24.45
C VAL A 39 5.55 -36.20 -25.67
N VAL A 40 5.12 -34.95 -25.52
CA VAL A 40 4.39 -34.17 -26.52
C VAL A 40 5.22 -32.96 -26.91
N THR A 41 5.49 -32.78 -28.20
CA THR A 41 5.99 -31.50 -28.72
C THR A 41 4.85 -30.50 -28.70
N VAL A 42 5.04 -29.37 -28.04
CA VAL A 42 4.00 -28.37 -27.83
C VAL A 42 3.55 -27.76 -29.16
N ALA A 43 2.24 -27.65 -29.36
CA ALA A 43 1.61 -26.83 -30.38
C ALA A 43 0.94 -25.60 -29.73
N HIS A 44 0.65 -24.56 -30.50
CA HIS A 44 -0.10 -23.40 -30.00
C HIS A 44 -1.49 -23.85 -29.48
N GLY A 45 -1.89 -23.40 -28.29
CA GLY A 45 -3.13 -23.79 -27.65
C GLY A 45 -3.12 -25.16 -26.96
N THR A 46 -1.94 -25.76 -26.72
CA THR A 46 -1.85 -27.09 -26.08
C THR A 46 -2.29 -27.01 -24.60
N ARG A 47 -3.36 -27.72 -24.23
CA ARG A 47 -3.79 -27.83 -22.83
C ARG A 47 -2.86 -28.75 -22.03
N VAL A 48 -2.45 -28.31 -20.85
CA VAL A 48 -1.55 -29.06 -19.97
C VAL A 48 -2.34 -30.08 -19.14
N GLU A 49 -1.89 -31.33 -19.18
CA GLU A 49 -2.46 -32.45 -18.44
C GLU A 49 -1.40 -33.07 -17.49
N PRO A 50 -1.80 -33.48 -16.27
CA PRO A 50 -0.92 -34.24 -15.38
C PRO A 50 -0.39 -35.54 -16.05
N GLY A 51 0.77 -36.02 -15.61
CA GLY A 51 1.36 -37.26 -16.13
C GLY A 51 1.97 -37.13 -17.54
N HIS A 52 2.05 -35.92 -18.08
CA HIS A 52 2.62 -35.65 -19.40
C HIS A 52 3.94 -34.87 -19.32
N VAL A 53 4.79 -35.07 -20.34
CA VAL A 53 6.00 -34.29 -20.58
C VAL A 53 5.82 -33.46 -21.85
N TYR A 54 5.88 -32.14 -21.73
CA TYR A 54 5.76 -31.20 -22.83
C TYR A 54 7.12 -30.64 -23.21
N VAL A 55 7.45 -30.61 -24.50
CA VAL A 55 8.74 -30.13 -25.02
C VAL A 55 8.50 -28.94 -25.94
N MET A 56 9.16 -27.81 -25.64
CA MET A 56 9.10 -26.61 -26.48
C MET A 56 9.72 -26.88 -27.86
N PRO A 57 9.07 -26.47 -28.98
CA PRO A 57 9.66 -26.58 -30.31
C PRO A 57 10.78 -25.55 -30.55
N SER A 58 11.55 -25.75 -31.61
CA SER A 58 12.61 -24.83 -32.03
C SER A 58 12.02 -23.50 -32.55
N ASN A 59 12.79 -22.42 -32.43
CA ASN A 59 12.46 -21.10 -32.98
C ASN A 59 11.16 -20.43 -32.46
N THR A 60 10.71 -20.81 -31.27
CA THR A 60 9.52 -20.22 -30.62
C THR A 60 9.82 -19.75 -29.21
N SER A 61 9.07 -18.75 -28.76
CA SER A 61 8.89 -18.43 -27.35
C SER A 61 7.60 -19.09 -26.85
N MET A 62 7.56 -19.49 -25.58
CA MET A 62 6.40 -20.18 -24.98
C MET A 62 5.96 -19.49 -23.69
N THR A 63 4.64 -19.44 -23.48
CA THR A 63 3.98 -18.98 -22.26
C THR A 63 2.89 -19.94 -21.83
N ILE A 64 2.43 -19.83 -20.59
CA ILE A 64 1.25 -20.55 -20.10
C ILE A 64 0.22 -19.56 -19.53
N VAL A 65 -1.04 -19.74 -19.91
CA VAL A 65 -2.18 -18.96 -19.39
C VAL A 65 -3.37 -19.90 -19.21
N LYS A 66 -3.96 -19.90 -18.01
CA LYS A 66 -5.07 -20.78 -17.61
C LYS A 66 -4.80 -22.27 -17.92
N GLY A 67 -3.57 -22.72 -17.73
CA GLY A 67 -3.16 -24.10 -18.03
C GLY A 67 -3.02 -24.44 -19.52
N VAL A 68 -3.02 -23.43 -20.41
CA VAL A 68 -2.84 -23.61 -21.86
C VAL A 68 -1.48 -23.04 -22.27
N LEU A 69 -0.72 -23.81 -23.06
CA LEU A 69 0.58 -23.43 -23.60
C LEU A 69 0.42 -22.70 -24.93
N ASP A 70 0.87 -21.45 -24.96
CA ASP A 70 0.86 -20.61 -26.15
C ASP A 70 2.26 -20.42 -26.69
N LEU A 71 2.39 -20.62 -28.01
CA LEU A 71 3.63 -20.39 -28.74
C LEU A 71 3.54 -19.08 -29.51
N THR A 72 4.62 -18.31 -29.47
CA THR A 72 4.84 -17.12 -30.30
C THR A 72 6.15 -17.25 -31.07
N PRO A 73 6.26 -16.68 -32.27
CA PRO A 73 7.52 -16.66 -33.01
C PRO A 73 8.63 -16.02 -32.19
N ARG A 74 9.85 -16.53 -32.31
CA ARG A 74 11.02 -15.89 -31.72
C ARG A 74 11.16 -14.47 -32.28
N SER A 75 11.16 -13.46 -31.40
CA SER A 75 11.36 -12.07 -31.82
C SER A 75 12.73 -11.90 -32.49
N GLU A 76 12.75 -11.19 -33.62
CA GLU A 76 13.97 -10.78 -34.33
C GLU A 76 14.67 -9.57 -33.69
N ASP A 77 14.03 -8.93 -32.69
CA ASP A 77 14.63 -7.81 -31.98
C ASP A 77 15.91 -8.24 -31.26
N ARG A 78 16.93 -7.39 -31.35
CA ARG A 78 18.35 -7.62 -30.96
C ARG A 78 18.61 -7.80 -29.46
N GLY A 79 17.71 -8.45 -28.73
CA GLY A 79 17.90 -8.89 -27.35
C GLY A 79 18.25 -10.38 -27.25
N PRO A 80 18.82 -10.83 -26.12
CA PRO A 80 19.13 -12.22 -25.87
C PRO A 80 17.83 -12.99 -25.67
N HIS A 81 17.72 -14.11 -26.38
CA HIS A 81 16.57 -15.00 -26.28
C HIS A 81 16.67 -15.81 -24.97
N MET A 82 15.83 -15.45 -23.99
CA MET A 82 15.76 -16.06 -22.65
C MET A 82 14.43 -16.81 -22.46
N PRO A 83 14.23 -17.96 -23.16
CA PRO A 83 12.95 -18.66 -23.15
C PRO A 83 12.58 -19.22 -21.77
N ILE A 84 13.56 -19.52 -20.91
CA ILE A 84 13.31 -20.14 -19.60
C ILE A 84 12.75 -19.09 -18.63
N ASP A 85 13.39 -17.93 -18.49
CA ASP A 85 12.89 -16.82 -17.68
C ASP A 85 11.49 -16.38 -18.15
N HIS A 86 11.27 -16.30 -19.46
CA HIS A 86 9.98 -15.94 -20.04
C HIS A 86 8.87 -16.93 -19.63
N PHE A 87 9.11 -18.22 -19.85
CA PHE A 87 8.14 -19.26 -19.50
C PHE A 87 7.88 -19.31 -17.99
N LEU A 88 8.93 -19.34 -17.16
CA LEU A 88 8.79 -19.45 -15.70
C LEU A 88 8.07 -18.24 -15.08
N ARG A 89 8.19 -17.03 -15.67
CA ARG A 89 7.40 -15.85 -15.26
C ARG A 89 5.90 -16.09 -15.50
N SER A 90 5.51 -16.53 -16.71
CA SER A 90 4.10 -16.84 -17.01
C SER A 90 3.57 -17.99 -16.14
N LEU A 91 4.40 -19.01 -15.87
CA LEU A 91 4.06 -20.12 -14.98
C LEU A 91 3.82 -19.66 -13.54
N ALA A 92 4.63 -18.72 -13.04
CA ALA A 92 4.44 -18.14 -11.72
C ALA A 92 3.10 -17.40 -11.61
N GLU A 93 2.77 -16.60 -12.62
CA GLU A 93 1.51 -15.82 -12.66
C GLU A 93 0.28 -16.74 -12.73
N ASP A 94 0.32 -17.78 -13.56
CA ASP A 94 -0.81 -18.69 -13.78
C ASP A 94 -1.00 -19.69 -12.62
N MET A 95 0.08 -20.38 -12.21
CA MET A 95 0.00 -21.48 -11.26
C MET A 95 0.25 -21.06 -9.81
N LYS A 96 0.76 -19.85 -9.57
CA LYS A 96 1.03 -19.28 -8.25
C LYS A 96 1.82 -20.23 -7.35
N SER A 97 1.27 -20.61 -6.19
CA SER A 97 1.92 -21.52 -5.23
C SER A 97 2.09 -22.95 -5.75
N ARG A 98 1.41 -23.31 -6.84
CA ARG A 98 1.53 -24.62 -7.49
C ARG A 98 2.67 -24.68 -8.51
N ALA A 99 3.27 -23.54 -8.86
CA ALA A 99 4.41 -23.50 -9.76
C ALA A 99 5.64 -24.13 -9.11
N ILE A 100 6.32 -25.01 -9.86
CA ILE A 100 7.62 -25.56 -9.48
C ILE A 100 8.62 -25.26 -10.58
N GLY A 101 9.70 -24.55 -10.23
CA GLY A 101 10.78 -24.21 -11.16
C GLY A 101 12.00 -25.09 -10.93
N VAL A 102 12.56 -25.68 -11.98
CA VAL A 102 13.77 -26.51 -11.90
C VAL A 102 14.79 -26.02 -12.91
N ILE A 103 15.96 -25.57 -12.44
CA ILE A 103 17.10 -25.22 -13.30
C ILE A 103 18.12 -26.34 -13.28
N LEU A 104 18.34 -26.94 -14.44
CA LEU A 104 19.32 -28.01 -14.66
C LEU A 104 20.62 -27.45 -15.26
N SER A 105 21.59 -28.34 -15.50
CA SER A 105 22.86 -28.05 -16.16
C SER A 105 22.72 -27.18 -17.42
N GLY A 106 23.48 -26.08 -17.48
CA GLY A 106 23.54 -25.15 -18.60
C GLY A 106 24.54 -24.01 -18.35
N SER A 107 24.90 -23.26 -19.39
CA SER A 107 26.04 -22.31 -19.35
C SER A 107 25.66 -20.84 -19.17
N ALA A 108 24.38 -20.49 -19.31
CA ALA A 108 23.86 -19.11 -19.28
C ALA A 108 23.38 -18.67 -17.88
N SER A 109 22.71 -17.51 -17.79
CA SER A 109 22.02 -17.05 -16.58
C SER A 109 20.50 -17.20 -16.63
N ASP A 110 19.95 -17.68 -17.75
CA ASP A 110 18.51 -17.83 -17.99
C ASP A 110 17.86 -18.74 -16.95
N GLY A 111 16.67 -18.37 -16.50
CA GLY A 111 15.89 -19.05 -15.47
C GLY A 111 16.06 -18.49 -14.05
N ALA A 112 17.10 -17.68 -13.77
CA ALA A 112 17.29 -17.09 -12.44
C ALA A 112 16.19 -16.08 -12.06
N LEU A 113 15.68 -15.27 -13.01
CA LEU A 113 14.57 -14.35 -12.76
C LEU A 113 13.23 -15.09 -12.71
N GLY A 114 13.08 -16.14 -13.51
CA GLY A 114 11.95 -17.05 -13.49
C GLY A 114 11.78 -17.74 -12.14
N LEU A 115 12.86 -18.29 -11.57
CA LEU A 115 12.82 -18.86 -10.23
C LEU A 115 12.45 -17.82 -9.16
N LYS A 116 12.95 -16.58 -9.27
CA LYS A 116 12.53 -15.48 -8.39
C LYS A 116 11.02 -15.26 -8.49
N ALA A 117 10.46 -15.19 -9.70
CA ALA A 117 9.02 -15.01 -9.91
C ALA A 117 8.21 -16.16 -9.28
N ILE A 118 8.60 -17.42 -9.51
CA ILE A 118 7.94 -18.59 -8.92
C ILE A 118 7.95 -18.53 -7.39
N LYS A 119 9.11 -18.24 -6.79
CA LYS A 119 9.23 -18.08 -5.34
C LYS A 119 8.36 -16.93 -4.81
N ALA A 120 8.32 -15.81 -5.53
CA ALA A 120 7.48 -14.65 -5.20
C ALA A 120 6.00 -15.00 -5.17
N GLU A 121 5.54 -15.97 -5.95
CA GLU A 121 4.16 -16.43 -5.93
C GLU A 121 3.90 -17.61 -4.97
N GLY A 122 4.92 -18.06 -4.25
CA GLY A 122 4.81 -19.14 -3.26
C GLY A 122 5.03 -20.54 -3.82
N GLY A 123 5.55 -20.62 -5.05
CA GLY A 123 6.02 -21.85 -5.65
C GLY A 123 7.34 -22.33 -5.04
N ILE A 124 7.80 -23.49 -5.51
CA ILE A 124 9.00 -24.17 -5.01
C ILE A 124 10.05 -24.21 -6.12
N THR A 125 11.31 -24.04 -5.74
CA THR A 125 12.38 -23.90 -6.73
C THR A 125 13.55 -24.85 -6.46
N PHE A 126 14.11 -25.37 -7.55
CA PHE A 126 15.23 -26.30 -7.55
C PHE A 126 16.34 -25.79 -8.47
N ALA A 127 17.58 -26.05 -8.07
CA ALA A 127 18.72 -26.03 -8.96
C ALA A 127 19.45 -27.38 -8.88
N GLU A 128 19.97 -27.83 -10.01
CA GLU A 128 20.89 -28.96 -10.04
C GLU A 128 22.15 -28.65 -9.22
N ALA A 129 22.62 -29.61 -8.42
CA ALA A 129 23.86 -29.47 -7.69
C ALA A 129 25.04 -29.21 -8.65
N PRO A 130 25.86 -28.16 -8.45
CA PRO A 130 26.96 -27.85 -9.36
C PRO A 130 27.92 -29.01 -9.63
N GLN A 131 28.09 -29.92 -8.65
CA GLN A 131 28.95 -31.09 -8.77
C GLN A 131 28.37 -32.20 -9.67
N SER A 132 27.04 -32.24 -9.88
CA SER A 132 26.41 -33.16 -10.81
C SER A 132 26.16 -32.57 -12.20
N ALA A 133 26.20 -31.23 -12.31
CA ALA A 133 25.96 -30.51 -13.55
C ALA A 133 27.18 -30.60 -14.48
N LYS A 134 26.95 -30.92 -15.76
CA LYS A 134 28.00 -30.88 -16.79
C LYS A 134 28.45 -29.44 -17.09
N PHE A 135 27.50 -28.51 -17.02
CA PHE A 135 27.71 -27.07 -17.11
C PHE A 135 26.99 -26.41 -15.94
N ASP A 136 27.73 -25.78 -15.04
CA ASP A 136 27.22 -25.31 -13.75
C ASP A 136 26.89 -23.80 -13.73
N GLY A 137 27.06 -23.09 -14.86
CA GLY A 137 26.78 -21.66 -14.99
C GLY A 137 25.33 -21.29 -14.60
N MET A 138 24.35 -21.96 -15.22
CA MET A 138 22.92 -21.74 -14.93
C MET A 138 22.56 -22.10 -13.49
N PRO A 139 22.90 -23.30 -12.96
CA PRO A 139 22.66 -23.61 -11.56
C PRO A 139 23.29 -22.61 -10.58
N ARG A 140 24.54 -22.18 -10.80
CA ARG A 140 25.18 -21.17 -9.94
C ARG A 140 24.48 -19.82 -10.00
N SER A 141 24.08 -19.38 -11.20
CA SER A 141 23.30 -18.14 -11.37
C SER A 141 21.97 -18.21 -10.61
N ALA A 142 21.25 -19.33 -10.76
CA ALA A 142 20.02 -19.59 -10.02
C ALA A 142 20.24 -19.56 -8.50
N MET A 143 21.30 -20.19 -7.99
CA MET A 143 21.64 -20.16 -6.56
C MET A 143 22.00 -18.75 -6.07
N ALA A 144 22.84 -18.02 -6.83
CA ALA A 144 23.26 -16.66 -6.51
C ALA A 144 22.08 -15.66 -6.47
N SER A 145 20.99 -15.97 -7.20
CA SER A 145 19.76 -15.20 -7.15
C SER A 145 19.11 -15.17 -5.76
N GLY A 146 19.41 -16.16 -4.90
CA GLY A 146 18.78 -16.40 -3.60
C GLY A 146 17.39 -17.04 -3.71
N ALA A 147 16.96 -17.40 -4.92
CA ALA A 147 15.62 -17.89 -5.18
C ALA A 147 15.49 -19.41 -5.14
N VAL A 148 16.58 -20.17 -4.96
CA VAL A 148 16.58 -21.64 -4.96
C VAL A 148 16.29 -22.18 -3.55
N ASP A 149 15.33 -23.10 -3.43
CA ASP A 149 15.01 -23.78 -2.16
C ASP A 149 15.82 -25.06 -1.99
N PHE A 150 16.02 -25.82 -3.07
CA PHE A 150 16.72 -27.10 -3.07
C PHE A 150 17.85 -27.13 -4.09
N VAL A 151 19.04 -27.54 -3.65
CA VAL A 151 20.21 -27.80 -4.51
C VAL A 151 20.50 -29.29 -4.44
N LEU A 152 20.11 -30.02 -5.49
CA LEU A 152 20.07 -31.49 -5.47
C LEU A 152 20.54 -32.08 -6.80
N ALA A 153 21.03 -33.32 -6.77
CA ALA A 153 21.31 -34.06 -8.00
C ALA A 153 19.99 -34.45 -8.72
N PRO A 154 19.98 -34.66 -10.06
CA PRO A 154 18.75 -34.92 -10.82
C PRO A 154 17.89 -36.09 -10.34
N LYS A 155 18.47 -37.10 -9.70
CA LYS A 155 17.74 -38.21 -9.07
C LYS A 155 17.02 -37.77 -7.79
N ALA A 156 17.70 -37.00 -6.95
CA ALA A 156 17.13 -36.48 -5.71
C ALA A 156 16.06 -35.41 -5.99
N ILE A 157 16.23 -34.60 -7.04
CA ILE A 157 15.16 -33.69 -7.51
C ILE A 157 13.89 -34.48 -7.81
N ALA A 158 13.98 -35.57 -8.58
CA ALA A 158 12.79 -36.39 -8.91
C ALA A 158 12.11 -36.97 -7.65
N GLN A 159 12.89 -37.47 -6.68
CA GLN A 159 12.35 -37.99 -5.42
C GLN A 159 11.62 -36.90 -4.63
N GLU A 160 12.18 -35.70 -4.59
CA GLU A 160 11.61 -34.57 -3.87
C GLU A 160 10.34 -34.03 -4.55
N LEU A 161 10.30 -34.01 -5.88
CA LEU A 161 9.09 -33.68 -6.65
C LEU A 161 7.94 -34.66 -6.36
N ILE A 162 8.24 -35.96 -6.21
CA ILE A 162 7.23 -36.97 -5.85
C ILE A 162 6.69 -36.71 -4.43
N ARG A 163 7.58 -36.40 -3.48
CA ARG A 163 7.19 -36.09 -2.09
C ARG A 163 6.29 -34.86 -2.03
N ILE A 164 6.69 -33.80 -2.73
CA ILE A 164 5.98 -32.52 -2.77
C ILE A 164 4.66 -32.64 -3.51
N GLY A 165 4.61 -33.35 -4.64
CA GLY A 165 3.39 -33.52 -5.44
C GLY A 165 2.25 -34.24 -4.71
N ARG A 166 2.54 -34.94 -3.61
CA ARG A 166 1.54 -35.60 -2.74
C ARG A 166 1.12 -34.73 -1.55
N HIS A 167 1.72 -33.56 -1.36
CA HIS A 167 1.51 -32.74 -0.17
C HIS A 167 0.25 -31.84 -0.34
N PRO A 168 -0.63 -31.73 0.68
CA PRO A 168 -1.86 -30.94 0.61
C PRO A 168 -1.68 -29.48 0.21
N TYR A 169 -0.54 -28.88 0.57
CA TYR A 169 -0.16 -27.51 0.18
C TYR A 169 -0.33 -27.20 -1.32
N LEU A 170 -0.18 -28.18 -2.21
CA LEU A 170 -0.35 -27.99 -3.66
C LEU A 170 -1.77 -28.24 -4.17
N GLY A 171 -2.64 -28.86 -3.37
CA GLY A 171 -4.00 -29.28 -3.77
C GLY A 171 -5.12 -28.30 -3.42
N GLU A 172 -4.88 -27.29 -2.59
CA GLU A 172 -5.91 -26.36 -2.13
C GLU A 172 -6.09 -25.18 -3.10
N THR A 173 -7.20 -25.20 -3.86
CA THR A 173 -7.50 -24.26 -4.95
C THR A 173 -8.14 -22.94 -4.50
N GLU A 174 -8.47 -22.76 -3.21
CA GLU A 174 -9.19 -21.56 -2.74
C GLU A 174 -8.60 -20.91 -1.48
N PRO A 175 -8.71 -19.56 -1.34
CA PRO A 175 -8.39 -18.86 -0.10
C PRO A 175 -9.28 -19.29 1.09
N ALA A 176 -10.36 -20.02 0.85
CA ALA A 176 -11.29 -20.50 1.86
C ALA A 176 -10.80 -21.72 2.65
N ALA A 177 -9.92 -22.59 2.13
CA ALA A 177 -9.60 -23.87 2.78
C ALA A 177 -8.46 -23.82 3.82
N LEU A 178 -7.58 -22.80 3.78
CA LEU A 178 -6.67 -22.49 4.90
C LEU A 178 -7.39 -21.89 6.14
N SER A 179 -8.72 -21.87 6.11
CA SER A 179 -9.56 -21.66 7.29
C SER A 179 -9.63 -22.90 8.19
N GLU A 180 -9.27 -24.09 7.70
CA GLU A 180 -8.85 -25.16 8.61
C GLU A 180 -7.44 -24.84 9.13
N PRO A 181 -7.25 -24.82 10.46
CA PRO A 181 -5.98 -24.41 11.04
C PRO A 181 -4.90 -25.38 10.58
N LEU A 182 -3.76 -24.84 10.11
CA LEU A 182 -2.46 -25.52 10.22
C LEU A 182 -2.46 -26.25 11.57
N VAL A 183 -2.43 -27.59 11.54
CA VAL A 183 -2.59 -28.42 12.74
C VAL A 183 -1.58 -27.93 13.78
N GLY A 184 -2.06 -27.36 14.89
CA GLY A 184 -1.26 -26.65 15.88
C GLY A 184 -1.56 -25.14 16.01
N GLY A 185 -2.78 -24.79 16.40
CA GLY A 185 -3.13 -23.64 17.27
C GLY A 185 -2.79 -22.17 16.85
N PRO A 186 -3.70 -21.21 17.10
CA PRO A 186 -3.43 -19.77 16.93
C PRO A 186 -2.27 -19.25 17.82
N GLU A 187 -1.97 -19.96 18.91
CA GLU A 187 -0.88 -19.60 19.84
C GLU A 187 0.51 -19.84 19.25
N ALA A 188 0.72 -20.96 18.54
CA ALA A 188 2.00 -21.24 17.88
C ALA A 188 2.29 -20.20 16.79
N LEU A 189 1.27 -19.80 16.02
CA LEU A 189 1.38 -18.71 15.05
C LEU A 189 1.80 -17.41 15.74
N ALA A 190 1.11 -17.02 16.81
CA ALA A 190 1.41 -15.80 17.55
C ALA A 190 2.86 -15.79 18.10
N GLN A 191 3.37 -16.94 18.55
CA GLN A 191 4.75 -17.07 19.00
C GLN A 191 5.75 -16.95 17.84
N ILE A 192 5.49 -17.57 16.69
CA ILE A 192 6.32 -17.41 15.48
C ILE A 192 6.38 -15.94 15.06
N LEU A 193 5.25 -15.23 15.04
CA LEU A 193 5.20 -13.81 14.71
C LEU A 193 5.98 -12.95 15.72
N ARG A 194 5.95 -13.33 17.00
CA ARG A 194 6.73 -12.66 18.05
C ARG A 194 8.24 -12.85 17.84
N MET A 195 8.68 -14.08 17.56
CA MET A 195 10.09 -14.38 17.25
C MET A 195 10.58 -13.56 16.04
N LEU A 196 9.74 -13.45 15.00
CA LEU A 196 10.04 -12.63 13.82
C LEU A 196 10.14 -11.15 14.19
N ARG A 197 9.21 -10.62 14.99
CA ARG A 197 9.22 -9.22 15.42
C ARG A 197 10.42 -8.88 16.28
N GLU A 198 10.77 -9.73 17.24
CA GLU A 198 11.94 -9.54 18.11
C GLU A 198 13.25 -9.52 17.31
N LYS A 199 13.34 -10.37 16.27
CA LYS A 199 14.55 -10.46 15.46
C LYS A 199 14.66 -9.38 14.38
N SER A 200 13.54 -8.95 13.78
CA SER A 200 13.53 -8.07 12.60
C SER A 200 13.05 -6.64 12.88
N GLY A 201 12.28 -6.43 13.95
CA GLY A 201 11.58 -5.17 14.23
C GLY A 201 10.31 -4.95 13.41
N VAL A 202 9.94 -5.89 12.52
CA VAL A 202 8.73 -5.79 11.68
C VAL A 202 7.57 -6.52 12.34
N ASP A 203 6.42 -5.86 12.42
CA ASP A 203 5.21 -6.43 13.01
C ASP A 203 4.30 -7.06 11.93
N PHE A 204 4.48 -8.36 11.69
CA PHE A 204 3.69 -9.13 10.73
C PHE A 204 2.25 -9.42 11.17
N THR A 205 1.84 -9.00 12.37
CA THR A 205 0.42 -9.09 12.79
C THR A 205 -0.48 -8.14 11.99
N LEU A 206 0.10 -7.04 11.48
CA LEU A 206 -0.57 -6.04 10.66
C LEU A 206 -0.46 -6.32 9.14
N TYR A 207 0.07 -7.49 8.77
CA TYR A 207 0.19 -7.97 7.39
C TYR A 207 -0.91 -8.98 7.11
N ARG A 208 -1.22 -9.19 5.82
CA ARG A 208 -2.26 -10.12 5.38
C ARG A 208 -2.00 -11.53 5.90
N GLN A 209 -2.82 -11.98 6.84
CA GLN A 209 -2.60 -13.24 7.54
C GLN A 209 -2.66 -14.46 6.61
N THR A 210 -3.48 -14.41 5.56
CA THR A 210 -3.56 -15.46 4.53
C THR A 210 -2.21 -15.65 3.82
N THR A 211 -1.57 -14.56 3.42
CA THR A 211 -0.23 -14.58 2.79
C THR A 211 0.84 -15.10 3.75
N ILE A 212 0.82 -14.64 5.01
CA ILE A 212 1.79 -15.08 6.02
C ILE A 212 1.66 -16.59 6.29
N ARG A 213 0.44 -17.08 6.50
CA ARG A 213 0.17 -18.52 6.70
C ARG A 213 0.63 -19.36 5.52
N ARG A 214 0.37 -18.91 4.28
CA ARG A 214 0.82 -19.60 3.07
C ARG A 214 2.34 -19.72 3.00
N ARG A 215 3.08 -18.64 3.32
CA ARG A 215 4.56 -18.65 3.36
C ARG A 215 5.11 -19.57 4.45
N ILE A 216 4.48 -19.58 5.62
CA ILE A 216 4.83 -20.52 6.70
C ILE A 216 4.59 -21.96 6.24
N GLY A 217 3.43 -22.25 5.64
CA GLY A 217 3.10 -23.57 5.09
C GLY A 217 4.09 -24.06 4.03
N ARG A 218 4.53 -23.16 3.13
CA ARG A 218 5.60 -23.44 2.16
C ARG A 218 6.91 -23.83 2.84
N ARG A 219 7.31 -23.09 3.88
CA ARG A 219 8.56 -23.35 4.62
C ARG A 219 8.48 -24.65 5.42
N MET A 220 7.30 -24.95 5.98
CA MET A 220 6.99 -26.24 6.60
C MET A 220 7.15 -27.38 5.60
N LEU A 221 6.60 -27.25 4.39
CA LEU A 221 6.76 -28.23 3.31
C LEU A 221 8.24 -28.44 2.94
N ILE A 222 9.01 -27.36 2.79
CA ILE A 222 10.45 -27.43 2.46
C ILE A 222 11.23 -28.23 3.51
N HIS A 223 10.91 -28.05 4.79
CA HIS A 223 11.60 -28.74 5.90
C HIS A 223 10.94 -30.07 6.30
N GLY A 224 9.88 -30.50 5.61
CA GLY A 224 9.16 -31.74 5.94
C GLY A 224 8.45 -31.70 7.30
N VAL A 225 8.06 -30.52 7.78
CA VAL A 225 7.40 -30.33 9.08
C VAL A 225 5.89 -30.28 8.90
N GLY A 226 5.15 -31.20 9.53
CA GLY A 226 3.71 -31.36 9.31
C GLY A 226 2.80 -30.47 10.17
N THR A 227 3.28 -29.90 11.28
CA THR A 227 2.45 -29.12 12.22
C THR A 227 3.10 -27.79 12.57
N LEU A 228 2.27 -26.78 12.87
CA LEU A 228 2.77 -25.44 13.18
C LEU A 228 3.54 -25.41 14.50
N GLU A 229 3.14 -26.24 15.46
CA GLU A 229 3.82 -26.40 16.74
C GLU A 229 5.20 -27.06 16.58
N ALA A 230 5.32 -28.07 15.72
CA ALA A 230 6.63 -28.64 15.39
C ALA A 230 7.50 -27.62 14.65
N TYR A 231 6.91 -26.80 13.78
CA TYR A 231 7.65 -25.76 13.07
C TYR A 231 8.14 -24.64 14.00
N ARG A 232 7.33 -24.25 14.98
CA ARG A 232 7.74 -23.33 16.04
C ARG A 232 8.97 -23.85 16.79
N ARG A 233 8.96 -25.11 17.25
CA ARG A 233 10.12 -25.74 17.92
C ARG A 233 11.34 -25.80 17.00
N TYR A 234 11.14 -26.17 15.74
CA TYR A 234 12.20 -26.17 14.74
C TYR A 234 12.86 -24.79 14.59
N LEU A 235 12.08 -23.70 14.59
CA LEU A 235 12.61 -22.33 14.55
C LEU A 235 13.36 -21.93 15.83
N GLU A 236 12.96 -22.45 16.99
CA GLU A 236 13.67 -22.22 18.27
C GLU A 236 15.03 -22.92 18.28
N GLU A 237 15.09 -24.16 17.78
CA GLU A 237 16.33 -24.94 17.65
C GLU A 237 17.26 -24.38 16.57
N HIS A 238 16.73 -23.70 15.55
CA HIS A 238 17.49 -23.19 14.41
C HIS A 238 17.27 -21.68 14.17
N PRO A 239 17.96 -20.80 14.92
CA PRO A 239 17.78 -19.35 14.81
C PRO A 239 18.03 -18.76 13.40
N SER A 240 18.87 -19.40 12.58
CA SER A 240 19.10 -19.00 11.19
C SER A 240 17.84 -19.17 10.33
N GLN A 241 16.96 -20.12 10.67
CA GLN A 241 15.71 -20.37 9.95
C GLN A 241 14.66 -19.29 10.24
N VAL A 242 14.74 -18.59 11.37
CA VAL A 242 13.92 -17.39 11.64
C VAL A 242 14.26 -16.27 10.66
N HIS A 243 15.56 -16.06 10.39
CA HIS A 243 15.98 -15.07 9.40
C HIS A 243 15.60 -15.49 7.97
N ALA A 244 15.72 -16.79 7.65
CA ALA A 244 15.27 -17.31 6.36
C ALA A 244 13.75 -17.14 6.18
N LEU A 245 12.94 -17.41 7.22
CA LEU A 245 11.50 -17.16 7.20
C LEU A 245 11.19 -15.68 7.01
N TYR A 246 11.87 -14.79 7.75
CA TYR A 246 11.73 -13.35 7.57
C TYR A 246 11.96 -12.92 6.12
N ASN A 247 13.05 -13.36 5.49
CA ASN A 247 13.33 -13.04 4.09
C ASN A 247 12.29 -13.62 3.13
N ASP A 248 11.68 -14.77 3.45
CA ASP A 248 10.63 -15.39 2.64
C ASP A 248 9.28 -14.66 2.75
N LEU A 249 9.00 -14.04 3.90
CA LEU A 249 7.82 -13.20 4.11
C LEU A 249 7.92 -11.87 3.36
N LEU A 250 9.13 -11.35 3.16
CA LEU A 250 9.39 -10.15 2.37
C LEU A 250 9.46 -10.51 0.88
N VAL A 251 8.34 -10.38 0.19
CA VAL A 251 8.26 -10.62 -1.26
C VAL A 251 8.99 -9.49 -1.99
N ASN A 252 10.28 -9.68 -2.26
CA ASN A 252 11.17 -8.63 -2.80
C ASN A 252 11.41 -8.76 -4.32
N VAL A 253 10.47 -9.30 -5.07
CA VAL A 253 10.62 -9.44 -6.53
C VAL A 253 10.15 -8.19 -7.23
N THR A 254 11.08 -7.58 -7.96
CA THR A 254 10.87 -6.37 -8.76
C THR A 254 11.64 -6.50 -10.07
N ARG A 255 11.33 -5.61 -11.02
CA ARG A 255 11.98 -5.52 -12.33
C ARG A 255 12.01 -4.07 -12.78
N PHE A 256 12.95 -3.75 -13.68
CA PHE A 256 13.01 -2.44 -14.29
C PHE A 256 11.74 -2.16 -15.09
N PHE A 257 11.27 -0.92 -15.02
CA PHE A 257 10.10 -0.41 -15.77
C PHE A 257 8.86 -1.31 -15.66
N ARG A 258 8.65 -1.92 -14.48
CA ARG A 258 7.48 -2.77 -14.19
C ARG A 258 6.19 -2.02 -14.57
N ASP A 259 5.42 -2.59 -15.48
CA ASP A 259 4.22 -1.97 -16.06
C ASP A 259 4.58 -0.67 -16.78
N ALA A 260 5.29 -0.78 -17.91
CA ALA A 260 5.84 0.34 -18.67
C ALA A 260 4.80 1.42 -19.01
N ASP A 261 3.54 1.05 -19.22
CA ASP A 261 2.45 2.01 -19.44
C ASP A 261 2.23 2.96 -18.26
N ALA A 262 2.42 2.48 -17.04
CA ALA A 262 2.25 3.27 -15.82
C ALA A 262 3.34 4.37 -15.74
N PHE A 263 4.56 4.07 -16.17
CA PHE A 263 5.65 5.04 -16.29
C PHE A 263 5.39 6.09 -17.38
N ARG A 264 4.69 5.74 -18.48
CA ARG A 264 4.31 6.72 -19.51
C ARG A 264 3.40 7.81 -18.97
N ILE A 265 2.54 7.50 -17.99
CA ILE A 265 1.71 8.52 -17.32
C ILE A 265 2.59 9.50 -16.53
N LEU A 266 3.64 9.01 -15.88
CA LEU A 266 4.59 9.88 -15.18
C LEU A 266 5.25 10.85 -16.15
N GLN A 267 5.74 10.36 -17.29
CA GLN A 267 6.34 11.20 -18.34
C GLN A 267 5.37 12.23 -18.92
N ARG A 268 4.12 11.84 -19.20
CA ARG A 268 3.16 12.69 -19.91
C ARG A 268 2.50 13.75 -19.03
N SER A 269 2.24 13.43 -17.77
CA SER A 269 1.37 14.25 -16.91
C SER A 269 2.03 14.70 -15.63
N VAL A 270 2.77 13.81 -14.94
CA VAL A 270 3.28 14.09 -13.59
C VAL A 270 4.58 14.89 -13.63
N PHE A 271 5.62 14.39 -14.30
CA PHE A 271 6.91 15.08 -14.38
C PHE A 271 6.79 16.48 -15.01
N PRO A 272 6.06 16.70 -16.12
CA PRO A 272 5.87 18.04 -16.66
C PRO A 272 5.19 18.99 -15.68
N SER A 273 4.25 18.50 -14.86
CA SER A 273 3.56 19.30 -13.84
C SER A 273 4.53 19.70 -12.72
N ILE A 274 5.34 18.75 -12.23
CA ILE A 274 6.36 18.99 -11.21
C ILE A 274 7.40 20.01 -11.71
N ILE A 275 7.89 19.85 -12.94
CA ILE A 275 8.91 20.73 -13.54
C ILE A 275 8.36 22.17 -13.68
N LYS A 276 7.13 22.35 -14.16
CA LYS A 276 6.52 23.68 -14.37
C LYS A 276 6.28 24.46 -13.07
N GLN A 277 6.01 23.78 -11.97
CA GLN A 277 5.64 24.41 -10.69
C GLN A 277 6.85 24.63 -9.76
N ARG A 278 8.05 24.28 -10.22
CA ARG A 278 9.27 24.27 -9.43
C ARG A 278 9.97 25.64 -9.45
N PRO A 279 10.39 26.18 -8.29
CA PRO A 279 11.39 27.24 -8.24
C PRO A 279 12.72 26.77 -8.86
N ALA A 280 13.43 27.63 -9.59
CA ALA A 280 14.62 27.26 -10.36
C ALA A 280 15.67 26.42 -9.57
N ASP A 281 15.91 26.77 -8.30
CA ASP A 281 16.92 26.14 -7.45
C ASP A 281 16.39 25.01 -6.55
N ALA A 282 15.09 24.71 -6.57
CA ALA A 282 14.51 23.72 -5.68
C ALA A 282 14.72 22.29 -6.22
N PRO A 283 15.13 21.31 -5.39
CA PRO A 283 15.29 19.93 -5.86
C PRO A 283 13.95 19.25 -6.12
N ILE A 284 13.92 18.41 -7.16
CA ILE A 284 12.85 17.44 -7.37
C ILE A 284 13.07 16.28 -6.40
N ARG A 285 12.13 16.08 -5.47
CA ARG A 285 12.23 15.07 -4.41
C ARG A 285 11.23 13.94 -4.67
N ILE A 286 11.74 12.75 -4.93
CA ILE A 286 10.94 11.53 -5.19
C ILE A 286 11.19 10.53 -4.08
N TRP A 287 10.16 9.84 -3.60
CA TRP A 287 10.30 8.74 -2.65
C TRP A 287 9.64 7.47 -3.20
N ALA A 288 10.43 6.40 -3.32
CA ALA A 288 10.01 5.06 -3.68
C ALA A 288 10.11 4.13 -2.44
N PRO A 289 9.09 4.10 -1.57
CA PRO A 289 9.03 3.14 -0.48
C PRO A 289 8.68 1.72 -0.97
N GLY A 290 9.33 0.71 -0.40
CA GLY A 290 9.26 -0.68 -0.88
C GLY A 290 10.05 -0.90 -2.17
N CYS A 291 11.20 -0.22 -2.32
CA CYS A 291 11.97 -0.26 -3.57
C CYS A 291 12.66 -1.61 -3.86
N ALA A 292 12.61 -2.57 -2.93
CA ALA A 292 13.28 -3.86 -3.03
C ALA A 292 14.77 -3.67 -3.43
N SER A 293 15.22 -4.32 -4.51
CA SER A 293 16.60 -4.25 -5.00
C SER A 293 16.91 -3.02 -5.84
N GLY A 294 16.03 -2.01 -5.87
CA GLY A 294 16.29 -0.69 -6.44
C GLY A 294 15.85 -0.49 -7.88
N GLU A 295 15.37 -1.52 -8.58
CA GLU A 295 14.95 -1.45 -9.98
C GLU A 295 13.92 -0.34 -10.23
N GLU A 296 12.91 -0.19 -9.36
CA GLU A 296 11.90 0.87 -9.49
C GLU A 296 12.50 2.27 -9.28
N ALA A 297 13.33 2.43 -8.25
CA ALA A 297 14.01 3.69 -7.95
C ALA A 297 14.90 4.14 -9.12
N TYR A 298 15.66 3.22 -9.71
CA TYR A 298 16.49 3.50 -10.87
C TYR A 298 15.67 3.76 -12.15
N SER A 299 14.57 3.03 -12.36
CA SER A 299 13.67 3.33 -13.46
C SER A 299 13.10 4.74 -13.36
N LEU A 300 12.66 5.17 -12.18
CA LEU A 300 12.17 6.54 -11.95
C LEU A 300 13.26 7.59 -12.22
N ALA A 301 14.50 7.34 -11.78
CA ALA A 301 15.62 8.25 -12.05
C ALA A 301 15.91 8.35 -13.55
N ILE A 302 15.95 7.21 -14.26
CA ILE A 302 16.19 7.17 -15.72
C ILE A 302 15.08 7.90 -16.47
N GLU A 303 13.82 7.65 -16.14
CA GLU A 303 12.66 8.31 -16.75
C GLU A 303 12.69 9.83 -16.54
N LEU A 304 13.05 10.27 -15.33
CA LEU A 304 13.15 11.69 -15.02
C LEU A 304 14.29 12.35 -15.81
N ILE A 305 15.45 11.70 -15.93
CA ILE A 305 16.57 12.20 -16.77
C ILE A 305 16.14 12.30 -18.24
N GLU A 306 15.42 11.29 -18.74
CA GLU A 306 14.90 11.30 -20.11
C GLU A 306 13.89 12.44 -20.32
N CYS A 307 13.03 12.70 -19.34
CA CYS A 307 12.05 13.78 -19.38
C CYS A 307 12.70 15.19 -19.31
N LEU A 308 13.79 15.34 -18.56
CA LEU A 308 14.50 16.62 -18.42
C LEU A 308 15.42 16.94 -19.61
N GLY A 309 15.85 15.93 -20.37
CA GLY A 309 16.72 16.13 -21.53
C GLY A 309 18.02 16.84 -21.14
N ASP A 310 18.32 17.96 -21.81
CA ASP A 310 19.53 18.75 -21.58
C ASP A 310 19.55 19.45 -20.21
N GLU A 311 18.39 19.67 -19.59
CA GLU A 311 18.30 20.27 -18.25
C GLU A 311 18.64 19.28 -17.12
N ALA A 312 18.80 17.99 -17.41
CA ALA A 312 19.05 16.96 -16.39
C ALA A 312 20.34 17.21 -15.57
N GLY A 313 21.32 17.92 -16.13
CA GLY A 313 22.56 18.28 -15.45
C GLY A 313 22.47 19.51 -14.53
N THR A 314 21.42 20.33 -14.67
CA THR A 314 21.26 21.58 -13.91
C THR A 314 20.20 21.48 -12.82
N VAL A 315 19.22 20.58 -12.98
CA VAL A 315 18.14 20.35 -12.02
C VAL A 315 18.61 19.43 -10.90
N PRO A 316 18.66 19.87 -9.63
CA PRO A 316 18.97 18.97 -8.52
C PRO A 316 17.85 17.95 -8.33
N ILE A 317 18.19 16.66 -8.32
CA ILE A 317 17.27 15.54 -8.14
C ILE A 317 17.67 14.79 -6.87
N GLN A 318 16.69 14.46 -6.02
CA GLN A 318 16.87 13.62 -4.84
C GLN A 318 15.82 12.52 -4.85
N LEU A 319 16.24 11.29 -5.12
CA LEU A 319 15.38 10.12 -5.11
C LEU A 319 15.70 9.25 -3.89
N PHE A 320 14.72 9.07 -3.01
CA PHE A 320 14.84 8.21 -1.84
C PHE A 320 14.26 6.83 -2.18
N GLY A 321 15.08 5.79 -2.18
CA GLY A 321 14.63 4.40 -2.29
C GLY A 321 14.70 3.75 -0.93
N THR A 322 13.57 3.29 -0.38
CA THR A 322 13.59 2.68 0.96
C THR A 322 12.90 1.33 1.02
N ASP A 323 13.36 0.46 1.91
CA ASP A 323 12.82 -0.89 2.11
C ASP A 323 13.12 -1.37 3.54
N VAL A 324 12.36 -2.34 4.04
CA VAL A 324 12.64 -2.98 5.33
C VAL A 324 13.78 -4.00 5.24
N SER A 325 14.02 -4.55 4.04
CA SER A 325 15.04 -5.55 3.76
C SER A 325 16.41 -4.92 3.54
N GLU A 326 17.31 -5.09 4.51
CA GLU A 326 18.71 -4.63 4.39
C GLU A 326 19.44 -5.31 3.22
N THR A 327 19.12 -6.58 2.94
CA THR A 327 19.75 -7.33 1.84
C THR A 327 19.35 -6.78 0.48
N SER A 328 18.09 -6.35 0.32
CA SER A 328 17.61 -5.68 -0.90
C SER A 328 18.22 -4.28 -1.04
N ILE A 329 18.28 -3.50 0.05
CA ILE A 329 18.93 -2.17 0.06
C ILE A 329 20.42 -2.25 -0.29
N ALA A 330 21.14 -3.26 0.21
CA ALA A 330 22.54 -3.46 -0.15
C ALA A 330 22.73 -3.71 -1.66
N LYS A 331 21.84 -4.50 -2.28
CA LYS A 331 21.81 -4.72 -3.74
C LYS A 331 21.50 -3.42 -4.49
N ALA A 332 20.50 -2.66 -4.02
CA ALA A 332 20.14 -1.37 -4.60
C ALA A 332 21.31 -0.38 -4.60
N ARG A 333 22.03 -0.28 -3.47
CA ARG A 333 23.24 0.56 -3.33
C ARG A 333 24.35 0.15 -4.30
N ALA A 334 24.59 -1.16 -4.45
CA ALA A 334 25.58 -1.65 -5.41
C ALA A 334 25.18 -1.32 -6.85
N GLY A 335 23.88 -1.37 -7.15
CA GLY A 335 23.32 -1.10 -8.48
C GLY A 335 23.83 -2.09 -9.53
N VAL A 336 24.09 -3.33 -9.12
CA VAL A 336 24.59 -4.41 -9.99
C VAL A 336 23.48 -5.43 -10.20
N TYR A 337 23.20 -5.72 -11.45
CA TYR A 337 22.09 -6.54 -11.90
C TYR A 337 22.58 -7.60 -12.92
N PRO A 338 21.92 -8.76 -13.00
CA PRO A 338 22.28 -9.80 -13.98
C PRO A 338 22.04 -9.36 -15.43
N GLU A 339 22.68 -10.04 -16.39
CA GLU A 339 22.57 -9.73 -17.82
C GLU A 339 21.13 -9.81 -18.36
N ASN A 340 20.28 -10.65 -17.77
CA ASN A 340 18.89 -10.83 -18.20
C ASN A 340 17.96 -9.64 -17.87
N ILE A 341 18.44 -8.54 -17.29
CA ILE A 341 17.69 -7.27 -17.31
C ILE A 341 17.45 -6.75 -18.74
N GLU A 342 18.15 -7.29 -19.73
CA GLU A 342 17.91 -7.05 -21.16
C GLU A 342 16.47 -7.39 -21.60
N LEU A 343 15.75 -8.21 -20.83
CA LEU A 343 14.31 -8.46 -21.02
C LEU A 343 13.42 -7.28 -20.62
N ASP A 344 13.87 -6.49 -19.65
CA ASP A 344 13.07 -5.45 -19.02
C ASP A 344 13.56 -4.02 -19.39
N VAL A 345 14.78 -3.89 -19.93
CA VAL A 345 15.43 -2.61 -20.28
C VAL A 345 15.81 -2.58 -21.75
N THR A 346 15.41 -1.51 -22.46
CA THR A 346 15.73 -1.35 -23.88
C THR A 346 17.25 -1.20 -24.13
N ALA A 347 17.73 -1.67 -25.29
CA ALA A 347 19.13 -1.55 -25.69
C ALA A 347 19.65 -0.10 -25.73
N ALA A 348 18.78 0.88 -25.99
CA ALA A 348 19.13 2.30 -25.91
C ALA A 348 19.43 2.73 -24.46
N ARG A 349 18.57 2.35 -23.51
CA ARG A 349 18.74 2.65 -22.08
C ARG A 349 19.95 1.92 -21.49
N LEU A 350 20.17 0.65 -21.85
CA LEU A 350 21.35 -0.11 -21.41
C LEU A 350 22.65 0.58 -21.81
N ARG A 351 22.79 0.98 -23.09
CA ARG A 351 23.98 1.69 -23.58
C ARG A 351 24.21 3.02 -22.87
N ARG A 352 23.13 3.77 -22.60
CA ARG A 352 23.18 5.12 -22.04
C ARG A 352 23.37 5.14 -20.52
N PHE A 353 22.69 4.26 -19.77
CA PHE A 353 22.57 4.35 -18.31
C PHE A 353 23.27 3.23 -17.54
N PHE A 354 23.80 2.22 -18.22
CA PHE A 354 24.49 1.10 -17.61
C PHE A 354 25.92 0.95 -18.14
N VAL A 355 26.73 0.23 -17.38
CA VAL A 355 28.06 -0.27 -17.75
C VAL A 355 27.96 -1.79 -17.78
N LYS A 356 28.29 -2.40 -18.92
CA LYS A 356 28.36 -3.86 -19.03
C LYS A 356 29.66 -4.35 -18.38
N LEU A 357 29.51 -5.22 -17.40
CA LEU A 357 30.58 -5.98 -16.74
C LEU A 357 30.46 -7.45 -17.17
N ASP A 358 31.46 -8.28 -16.90
CA ASP A 358 31.43 -9.71 -17.29
C ASP A 358 30.18 -10.42 -16.74
N GLY A 359 29.19 -10.65 -17.60
CA GLY A 359 27.90 -11.29 -17.27
C GLY A 359 26.92 -10.46 -16.42
N GLN A 360 27.17 -9.16 -16.22
CA GLN A 360 26.35 -8.29 -15.37
C GLN A 360 26.23 -6.86 -15.93
N TYR A 361 25.24 -6.12 -15.47
CA TYR A 361 25.10 -4.69 -15.70
C TYR A 361 25.21 -3.92 -14.39
N GLN A 362 25.97 -2.84 -14.41
CA GLN A 362 26.01 -1.89 -13.31
C GLN A 362 25.41 -0.55 -13.73
N VAL A 363 24.50 -0.01 -12.94
CA VAL A 363 23.94 1.32 -13.16
C VAL A 363 25.08 2.35 -13.09
N ARG A 364 25.15 3.26 -14.07
CA ARG A 364 26.18 4.30 -14.13
C ARG A 364 26.14 5.18 -12.90
N LYS A 365 27.33 5.61 -12.46
CA LYS A 365 27.51 6.47 -11.29
C LYS A 365 26.63 7.73 -11.33
N SER A 366 26.48 8.36 -12.49
CA SER A 366 25.64 9.56 -12.68
C SER A 366 24.16 9.35 -12.34
N VAL A 367 23.62 8.14 -12.50
CA VAL A 367 22.24 7.82 -12.08
C VAL A 367 22.22 7.43 -10.61
N ARG A 368 23.22 6.66 -10.14
CA ARG A 368 23.29 6.22 -8.74
C ARG A 368 23.41 7.37 -7.74
N GLU A 369 24.14 8.42 -8.08
CA GLU A 369 24.31 9.58 -7.20
C GLU A 369 23.01 10.37 -6.98
N LEU A 370 22.00 10.19 -7.84
CA LEU A 370 20.67 10.76 -7.65
C LEU A 370 19.84 9.99 -6.60
N CYS A 371 20.21 8.74 -6.34
CA CYS A 371 19.46 7.79 -5.52
C CYS A 371 20.10 7.60 -4.14
N VAL A 372 19.33 7.86 -3.08
CA VAL A 372 19.70 7.59 -1.70
C VAL A 372 18.91 6.39 -1.19
N PHE A 373 19.61 5.30 -0.90
CA PHE A 373 19.00 4.06 -0.41
C PHE A 373 19.17 3.88 1.10
N ALA A 374 18.05 3.65 1.80
CA ALA A 374 18.04 3.48 3.24
C ALA A 374 17.05 2.40 3.70
N LYS A 375 17.39 1.71 4.80
CA LYS A 375 16.44 0.88 5.52
C LYS A 375 15.37 1.78 6.14
N HIS A 376 14.11 1.49 5.88
CA HIS A 376 12.96 2.24 6.42
C HIS A 376 11.76 1.32 6.58
N ASN A 377 11.12 1.40 7.73
CA ASN A 377 9.86 0.73 8.00
C ASN A 377 8.71 1.75 7.98
N LEU A 378 7.88 1.69 6.94
CA LEU A 378 6.68 2.53 6.77
C LEU A 378 5.72 2.51 7.97
N ALA A 379 5.74 1.44 8.77
CA ALA A 379 4.88 1.27 9.92
C ALA A 379 5.34 2.07 11.16
N THR A 380 6.65 2.31 11.31
CA THR A 380 7.24 2.80 12.56
C THR A 380 8.13 4.01 12.39
N ASP A 381 8.78 4.15 11.24
CA ASP A 381 9.83 5.12 11.02
C ASP A 381 9.25 6.44 10.52
N PRO A 382 9.84 7.58 10.90
CA PRO A 382 9.37 8.89 10.45
C PRO A 382 9.50 9.01 8.93
N PRO A 383 8.52 9.62 8.23
CA PRO A 383 8.60 9.79 6.79
C PRO A 383 9.52 10.92 6.36
N PHE A 384 9.97 10.87 5.11
CA PHE A 384 10.54 12.02 4.45
C PHE A 384 9.46 13.07 4.20
N SER A 385 9.79 14.34 4.39
CA SER A 385 8.85 15.46 4.18
C SER A 385 9.16 16.22 2.89
N LYS A 386 8.13 16.91 2.39
CA LYS A 386 8.18 17.77 1.20
C LYS A 386 8.60 16.98 -0.06
N MET A 387 7.95 15.85 -0.31
CA MET A 387 8.10 15.06 -1.55
C MET A 387 7.24 15.65 -2.66
N ASP A 388 7.77 15.72 -3.88
CA ASP A 388 7.03 16.09 -5.09
C ASP A 388 6.27 14.88 -5.65
N LEU A 389 6.85 13.69 -5.55
CA LEU A 389 6.26 12.41 -5.97
C LEU A 389 6.58 11.31 -4.97
N ILE A 390 5.57 10.50 -4.64
CA ILE A 390 5.73 9.22 -3.95
C ILE A 390 5.25 8.11 -4.90
N VAL A 391 6.05 7.06 -5.08
CA VAL A 391 5.71 5.87 -5.86
C VAL A 391 5.76 4.67 -4.94
N CYS A 392 4.60 4.16 -4.52
CA CYS A 392 4.49 3.02 -3.62
C CYS A 392 3.67 1.94 -4.30
N ARG A 393 4.32 1.05 -5.05
CA ARG A 393 3.65 0.06 -5.89
C ARG A 393 3.86 -1.35 -5.36
N ASN A 394 2.79 -2.13 -5.34
CA ASN A 394 2.80 -3.54 -4.94
C ASN A 394 3.29 -3.76 -3.49
N VAL A 395 3.07 -2.79 -2.59
CA VAL A 395 3.43 -2.90 -1.16
C VAL A 395 2.17 -3.02 -0.31
N LEU A 396 1.16 -2.19 -0.57
CA LEU A 396 -0.07 -2.13 0.22
C LEU A 396 -0.87 -3.43 0.14
N ILE A 397 -0.73 -4.18 -0.96
CA ILE A 397 -1.34 -5.52 -1.12
C ILE A 397 -0.97 -6.50 -0.01
N TYR A 398 0.16 -6.31 0.69
CA TYR A 398 0.60 -7.19 1.78
C TYR A 398 0.11 -6.75 3.16
N LEU A 399 -0.49 -5.57 3.27
CA LEU A 399 -0.83 -4.94 4.54
C LEU A 399 -2.33 -5.11 4.84
N GLU A 400 -2.69 -5.23 6.12
CA GLU A 400 -4.08 -5.15 6.57
C GLU A 400 -4.59 -3.71 6.49
N LEU A 401 -5.93 -3.54 6.45
CA LEU A 401 -6.58 -2.24 6.21
C LEU A 401 -6.17 -1.16 7.22
N GLU A 402 -5.97 -1.53 8.49
CA GLU A 402 -5.49 -0.61 9.53
C GLU A 402 -4.12 -0.02 9.18
N LEU A 403 -3.18 -0.86 8.75
CA LEU A 403 -1.85 -0.43 8.38
C LEU A 403 -1.85 0.35 7.07
N GLN A 404 -2.65 -0.06 6.08
CA GLN A 404 -2.84 0.70 4.85
C GLN A 404 -3.31 2.14 5.13
N ARG A 405 -4.28 2.32 6.05
CA ARG A 405 -4.76 3.65 6.43
C ARG A 405 -3.66 4.51 7.05
N ARG A 406 -2.83 3.93 7.92
CA ARG A 406 -1.69 4.63 8.54
C ARG A 406 -0.65 5.02 7.48
N VAL A 407 -0.29 4.11 6.59
CA VAL A 407 0.68 4.36 5.51
C VAL A 407 0.18 5.43 4.54
N SER A 408 -1.09 5.40 4.15
CA SER A 408 -1.68 6.45 3.30
C SER A 408 -1.70 7.83 3.98
N SER A 409 -1.89 7.88 5.30
CA SER A 409 -1.77 9.13 6.09
C SER A 409 -0.33 9.66 6.09
N VAL A 410 0.63 8.75 6.21
CA VAL A 410 2.07 9.06 6.11
C VAL A 410 2.41 9.63 4.74
N PHE A 411 1.90 9.05 3.65
CA PHE A 411 2.12 9.56 2.29
C PHE A 411 1.51 10.95 2.10
N HIS A 412 0.28 11.17 2.57
CA HIS A 412 -0.34 12.49 2.48
C HIS A 412 0.49 13.54 3.22
N TYR A 413 0.96 13.24 4.44
CA TYR A 413 1.83 14.13 5.20
C TYR A 413 3.15 14.43 4.47
N ALA A 414 3.78 13.40 3.89
CA ALA A 414 5.06 13.50 3.20
C ALA A 414 5.02 14.38 1.94
N LEU A 415 3.90 14.41 1.22
CA LEU A 415 3.75 15.13 -0.04
C LEU A 415 3.67 16.66 0.11
N LYS A 416 4.22 17.39 -0.86
CA LYS A 416 3.95 18.83 -1.06
C LYS A 416 2.52 19.04 -1.58
N ALA A 417 2.04 20.27 -1.49
CA ALA A 417 0.79 20.70 -2.10
C ALA A 417 1.09 21.68 -3.24
N PRO A 418 0.80 21.33 -4.52
CA PRO A 418 0.43 19.99 -4.99
C PRO A 418 1.64 19.03 -4.99
N GLY A 419 1.36 17.74 -4.92
CA GLY A 419 2.33 16.66 -4.94
C GLY A 419 1.61 15.36 -5.30
N PHE A 420 2.31 14.39 -5.87
CA PHE A 420 1.68 13.25 -6.52
C PHE A 420 1.98 11.92 -5.80
N LEU A 421 0.99 11.03 -5.76
CA LEU A 421 1.11 9.66 -5.27
C LEU A 421 0.77 8.70 -6.40
N MET A 422 1.62 7.72 -6.65
CA MET A 422 1.35 6.61 -7.55
C MET A 422 1.34 5.31 -6.78
N LEU A 423 0.29 4.50 -6.98
CA LEU A 423 0.14 3.17 -6.40
C LEU A 423 0.15 2.08 -7.48
N GLY A 424 0.20 0.81 -7.08
CA GLY A 424 0.01 -0.33 -7.97
C GLY A 424 -1.44 -0.43 -8.47
N VAL A 425 -1.66 -1.09 -9.61
CA VAL A 425 -2.98 -1.15 -10.27
C VAL A 425 -4.09 -1.77 -9.41
N SER A 426 -3.73 -2.70 -8.51
CA SER A 426 -4.63 -3.36 -7.57
C SER A 426 -4.75 -2.65 -6.22
N GLU A 427 -4.14 -1.48 -6.08
CA GLU A 427 -4.06 -0.73 -4.82
C GLU A 427 -4.90 0.55 -4.89
N THR A 428 -5.27 1.08 -3.72
CA THR A 428 -6.07 2.29 -3.60
C THR A 428 -5.73 3.04 -2.32
N VAL A 429 -5.98 4.35 -2.31
CA VAL A 429 -5.91 5.19 -1.09
C VAL A 429 -7.03 4.88 -0.09
N GLY A 430 -8.02 4.05 -0.48
CA GLY A 430 -9.04 3.50 0.41
C GLY A 430 -9.88 4.58 1.07
N SER A 431 -10.05 4.48 2.40
CA SER A 431 -10.86 5.39 3.22
C SER A 431 -10.36 6.84 3.29
N LEU A 432 -9.25 7.16 2.62
CA LEU A 432 -8.63 8.49 2.57
C LEU A 432 -8.77 9.12 1.18
N SER A 433 -9.72 8.65 0.37
CA SER A 433 -9.99 9.18 -0.98
C SER A 433 -10.38 10.66 -0.99
N ASP A 434 -10.92 11.19 0.12
CA ASP A 434 -11.24 12.61 0.28
C ASP A 434 -9.99 13.51 0.25
N LEU A 435 -8.84 12.98 0.64
CA LEU A 435 -7.56 13.69 0.74
C LEU A 435 -6.77 13.72 -0.57
N PHE A 436 -7.26 13.05 -1.60
CA PHE A 436 -6.58 12.89 -2.88
C PHE A 436 -7.55 13.16 -4.04
N SER A 437 -7.09 13.86 -5.07
CA SER A 437 -7.79 13.90 -6.36
C SER A 437 -7.20 12.86 -7.29
N VAL A 438 -8.04 12.12 -8.01
CA VAL A 438 -7.58 11.15 -9.02
C VAL A 438 -7.03 11.92 -10.22
N VAL A 439 -5.80 11.60 -10.61
CA VAL A 439 -5.15 12.07 -11.85
C VAL A 439 -5.28 11.01 -12.93
N ASP A 440 -5.08 9.73 -12.57
CA ASP A 440 -5.28 8.58 -13.47
C ASP A 440 -5.88 7.41 -12.69
N LYS A 441 -7.04 6.91 -13.16
CA LYS A 441 -7.79 5.82 -12.49
C LYS A 441 -7.21 4.43 -12.80
N LYS A 442 -6.61 4.24 -13.97
CA LYS A 442 -6.09 2.94 -14.45
C LYS A 442 -4.79 2.60 -13.72
N TYR A 443 -3.88 3.56 -13.63
CA TYR A 443 -2.55 3.41 -13.01
C TYR A 443 -2.46 4.02 -11.61
N LYS A 444 -3.61 4.36 -11.01
CA LYS A 444 -3.73 4.79 -9.60
C LYS A 444 -2.80 5.95 -9.26
N VAL A 445 -2.85 6.99 -10.09
CA VAL A 445 -2.13 8.25 -9.85
C VAL A 445 -3.08 9.25 -9.20
N TYR A 446 -2.61 9.87 -8.13
CA TYR A 446 -3.37 10.80 -7.30
C TYR A 446 -2.56 12.08 -7.06
N ALA A 447 -3.25 13.20 -6.88
CA ALA A 447 -2.66 14.46 -6.43
C ALA A 447 -3.16 14.80 -5.01
N LYS A 448 -2.26 15.31 -4.17
CA LYS A 448 -2.56 15.73 -2.80
C LYS A 448 -3.58 16.88 -2.81
N ARG A 449 -4.69 16.71 -2.09
CA ARG A 449 -5.59 17.82 -1.78
C ARG A 449 -5.12 18.56 -0.51
N PRO A 450 -5.16 19.90 -0.49
CA PRO A 450 -4.99 20.66 0.73
C PRO A 450 -6.05 20.24 1.75
N THR A 451 -5.64 20.03 3.01
CA THR A 451 -6.57 19.70 4.09
C THR A 451 -6.16 20.45 5.36
N SER A 452 -7.16 20.87 6.13
CA SER A 452 -6.98 21.45 7.47
C SER A 452 -6.86 20.36 8.56
N ARG A 453 -7.08 19.09 8.22
CA ARG A 453 -6.97 17.96 9.15
C ARG A 453 -5.50 17.74 9.54
N ARG A 454 -5.20 17.78 10.83
CA ARG A 454 -3.92 17.31 11.38
C ARG A 454 -3.97 15.78 11.50
N PHE A 455 -3.06 15.07 10.83
CA PHE A 455 -2.88 13.65 11.05
C PHE A 455 -2.23 13.43 12.42
N ASP A 456 -2.90 12.69 13.30
CA ASP A 456 -2.18 11.96 14.34
C ASP A 456 -1.50 10.78 13.62
N LEU A 457 -0.22 10.93 13.32
CA LEU A 457 0.56 9.88 12.66
C LEU A 457 0.75 8.65 13.58
N GLY A 458 0.19 8.63 14.79
CA GLY A 458 0.35 7.53 15.74
C GLY A 458 1.79 7.37 16.24
N LEU A 459 2.66 8.36 15.96
CA LEU A 459 4.06 8.39 16.40
C LEU A 459 4.21 8.56 17.93
N SER A 460 3.11 8.69 18.67
CA SER A 460 3.04 8.86 20.12
C SER A 460 3.59 7.67 20.94
N SER A 461 3.93 6.55 20.30
CA SER A 461 4.67 5.44 20.92
C SER A 461 6.19 5.65 20.99
N LEU A 462 6.77 6.50 20.11
CA LEU A 462 8.22 6.71 20.02
C LEU A 462 8.81 7.46 21.23
N ALA A 463 8.00 8.21 21.97
CA ALA A 463 8.46 8.95 23.15
C ALA A 463 8.65 8.08 24.40
N ARG A 464 8.14 6.83 24.42
CA ARG A 464 8.25 5.94 25.60
C ARG A 464 9.33 4.87 25.48
N GLY A 465 9.85 4.60 24.28
CA GLY A 465 10.87 3.56 24.05
C GLY A 465 12.32 4.02 24.26
N THR A 466 12.61 5.32 24.18
CA THR A 466 14.00 5.86 24.23
C THR A 466 14.39 6.46 25.58
N ALA A 467 13.46 6.59 26.53
CA ALA A 467 13.71 7.16 27.85
C ALA A 467 14.43 6.20 28.84
N LYS A 468 14.66 4.93 28.47
CA LYS A 468 15.32 3.93 29.34
C LYS A 468 16.75 3.55 28.97
N ALA A 469 17.32 4.11 27.90
CA ALA A 469 18.68 3.77 27.44
C ALA A 469 19.69 4.93 27.45
N ALA A 470 19.30 6.14 27.91
CA ALA A 470 20.17 7.33 27.88
C ALA A 470 20.57 7.87 29.26
N ALA A 471 20.59 7.01 30.29
CA ALA A 471 21.25 7.30 31.57
C ALA A 471 22.63 6.63 31.58
N GLY A 472 23.56 7.12 30.75
CA GLY A 472 24.89 6.55 30.68
C GLY A 472 25.71 7.04 29.50
N ARG A 473 26.20 8.28 29.62
CA ARG A 473 27.45 8.85 29.06
C ARG A 473 27.21 10.29 28.59
N ALA A 474 27.53 11.21 29.50
CA ALA A 474 27.98 12.53 29.10
C ALA A 474 29.40 12.40 28.53
N ALA A 475 29.61 12.93 27.32
CA ALA A 475 30.82 13.65 26.91
C ALA A 475 30.69 14.18 25.47
N THR A 476 30.60 15.51 25.37
CA THR A 476 31.30 16.39 24.41
C THR A 476 31.25 16.08 22.91
N SER A 477 30.41 16.85 22.19
CA SER A 477 30.88 17.72 21.10
C SER A 477 29.77 18.71 20.75
N ALA A 478 29.94 19.95 21.20
CA ALA A 478 29.25 21.10 20.65
C ALA A 478 29.92 21.45 19.32
N ASP A 479 29.20 21.33 18.21
CA ASP A 479 28.84 22.45 17.33
C ASP A 479 28.12 21.91 16.09
N GLU A 480 27.25 22.76 15.54
CA GLU A 480 26.42 22.58 14.33
C GLU A 480 25.09 21.82 14.46
N ALA A 481 24.13 22.46 15.13
CA ALA A 481 22.74 22.40 14.69
C ALA A 481 22.09 23.77 14.96
N GLY A 482 22.05 24.61 13.92
CA GLY A 482 21.30 25.85 13.91
C GLY A 482 19.80 25.57 14.04
N GLY A 483 19.32 25.42 15.28
CA GLY A 483 17.92 25.57 15.61
C GLY A 483 17.52 27.00 15.29
N SER A 484 16.66 27.17 14.29
CA SER A 484 16.22 28.50 13.88
C SER A 484 15.61 29.22 15.08
N ARG A 485 15.92 30.50 15.23
CA ARG A 485 15.31 31.42 16.21
C ARG A 485 13.77 31.35 16.16
N SER A 486 13.20 30.93 15.02
CA SER A 486 11.78 30.65 14.80
C SER A 486 11.22 29.47 15.60
N ASP A 487 12.00 28.42 15.89
CA ASP A 487 11.52 27.24 16.62
C ASP A 487 11.38 27.52 18.12
N LEU A 488 12.29 28.35 18.65
CA LEU A 488 12.23 28.87 20.01
C LEU A 488 11.05 29.84 20.17
N VAL A 489 10.81 30.71 19.18
CA VAL A 489 9.63 31.59 19.16
C VAL A 489 8.34 30.78 19.07
N GLN A 490 8.25 29.74 18.23
CA GLN A 490 7.07 28.87 18.16
C GLN A 490 6.84 28.06 19.44
N ALA A 491 7.92 27.61 20.11
CA ALA A 491 7.82 26.92 21.39
C ALA A 491 7.33 27.87 22.50
N VAL A 492 7.82 29.11 22.52
CA VAL A 492 7.37 30.17 23.42
C VAL A 492 5.92 30.57 23.14
N ASP A 493 5.54 30.75 21.88
CA ASP A 493 4.16 31.04 21.47
C ASP A 493 3.21 29.91 21.88
N ARG A 494 3.64 28.65 21.77
CA ARG A 494 2.85 27.50 22.23
C ARG A 494 2.69 27.46 23.75
N LEU A 495 3.71 27.90 24.49
CA LEU A 495 3.68 28.03 25.95
C LEU A 495 2.78 29.21 26.40
N LEU A 496 2.86 30.35 25.70
CA LEU A 496 2.02 31.52 25.95
C LEU A 496 0.56 31.26 25.59
N LEU A 497 0.28 30.62 24.45
CA LEU A 497 -1.06 30.20 24.04
C LEU A 497 -1.68 29.17 25.00
N GLY A 498 -0.85 28.34 25.66
CA GLY A 498 -1.32 27.38 26.65
C GLY A 498 -1.68 27.99 28.02
N ARG A 499 -1.00 29.07 28.43
CA ARG A 499 -1.19 29.70 29.76
C ARG A 499 -2.02 30.99 29.76
N TYR A 500 -2.04 31.75 28.66
CA TYR A 500 -2.60 33.11 28.63
C TYR A 500 -3.68 33.34 27.54
N ALA A 501 -3.96 32.36 26.67
CA ALA A 501 -5.04 32.50 25.70
C ALA A 501 -6.42 32.28 26.35
N PRO A 502 -7.43 33.10 26.03
CA PRO A 502 -8.80 32.86 26.46
C PRO A 502 -9.31 31.52 25.91
N ALA A 503 -10.23 30.89 26.63
CA ALA A 503 -10.85 29.65 26.17
C ALA A 503 -11.62 29.95 24.88
N GLY A 504 -11.47 29.13 23.84
CA GLY A 504 -12.09 29.40 22.56
C GLY A 504 -12.16 28.18 21.66
N VAL A 505 -13.00 28.27 20.64
CA VAL A 505 -13.27 27.20 19.69
C VAL A 505 -13.40 27.78 18.29
N LEU A 506 -12.73 27.16 17.33
CA LEU A 506 -12.90 27.46 15.91
C LEU A 506 -13.97 26.55 15.33
N VAL A 507 -14.97 27.12 14.66
CA VAL A 507 -16.05 26.36 14.01
C VAL A 507 -16.20 26.68 12.53
N ASN A 508 -16.70 25.71 11.76
CA ASN A 508 -17.11 25.91 10.36
C ASN A 508 -18.54 26.51 10.27
N GLU A 509 -19.07 26.67 9.05
CA GLU A 509 -20.43 27.20 8.82
C GLU A 509 -21.55 26.35 9.45
N ALA A 510 -21.35 25.04 9.59
CA ALA A 510 -22.29 24.11 10.23
C ALA A 510 -22.15 24.09 11.77
N ALA A 511 -21.35 25.00 12.35
CA ALA A 511 -20.99 25.04 13.77
C ALA A 511 -20.27 23.77 14.29
N GLU A 512 -19.62 23.01 13.41
CA GLU A 512 -18.75 21.90 13.81
C GLU A 512 -17.41 22.43 14.29
N ILE A 513 -16.93 21.88 15.40
CA ILE A 513 -15.69 22.27 16.04
C ILE A 513 -14.51 21.73 15.24
N LEU A 514 -13.79 22.64 14.59
CA LEU A 514 -12.54 22.36 13.88
C LEU A 514 -11.35 22.29 14.87
N GLN A 515 -11.38 23.12 15.92
CA GLN A 515 -10.29 23.19 16.88
C GLN A 515 -10.70 23.78 18.24
N PHE A 516 -10.27 23.16 19.35
CA PHE A 516 -10.31 23.75 20.68
C PHE A 516 -9.04 24.58 20.99
N ARG A 517 -9.20 25.69 21.71
CA ARG A 517 -8.14 26.59 22.15
C ARG A 517 -8.32 26.89 23.64
N GLY A 518 -7.26 26.75 24.44
CA GLY A 518 -7.33 26.95 25.89
C GLY A 518 -8.23 25.93 26.60
N HIS A 519 -8.65 26.26 27.83
CA HIS A 519 -9.42 25.36 28.70
C HIS A 519 -10.94 25.56 28.51
N THR A 520 -11.54 24.83 27.56
CA THR A 520 -12.94 24.98 27.14
C THR A 520 -13.95 24.16 27.95
N SER A 521 -13.50 23.22 28.79
CA SER A 521 -14.35 22.36 29.64
C SER A 521 -15.39 23.09 30.52
N PRO A 522 -15.16 24.33 31.00
CA PRO A 522 -16.17 25.07 31.78
C PRO A 522 -17.38 25.52 30.94
N TYR A 523 -17.24 25.55 29.62
CA TYR A 523 -18.26 26.09 28.71
C TYR A 523 -18.89 25.01 27.84
N LEU A 524 -18.12 23.96 27.54
CA LEU A 524 -18.51 22.87 26.64
C LEU A 524 -18.40 21.51 27.33
N GLU A 525 -19.41 20.67 27.16
CA GLU A 525 -19.45 19.30 27.64
C GLU A 525 -20.06 18.35 26.58
N PRO A 526 -19.60 17.10 26.47
CA PRO A 526 -20.21 16.14 25.56
C PRO A 526 -21.66 15.86 25.95
N ALA A 527 -22.60 15.97 25.01
CA ALA A 527 -23.97 15.56 25.23
C ALA A 527 -24.05 14.02 25.41
N PRO A 528 -24.92 13.51 26.31
CA PRO A 528 -25.17 12.07 26.41
C PRO A 528 -25.82 11.55 25.12
N GLY A 529 -25.21 10.52 24.50
CA GLY A 529 -25.68 9.95 23.23
C GLY A 529 -24.55 9.73 22.21
N GLN A 530 -24.87 9.80 20.92
CA GLN A 530 -23.88 9.68 19.85
C GLN A 530 -22.84 10.81 19.92
N ALA A 531 -21.56 10.46 19.79
CA ALA A 531 -20.47 11.43 19.83
C ALA A 531 -20.60 12.45 18.70
N SER A 532 -20.67 13.73 19.06
CA SER A 532 -20.75 14.84 18.10
C SER A 532 -19.80 15.95 18.52
N LEU A 533 -19.08 16.50 17.54
CA LEU A 533 -18.21 17.68 17.71
C LEU A 533 -18.94 18.98 17.30
N ASN A 534 -20.27 19.01 17.36
CA ASN A 534 -21.04 20.22 17.05
C ASN A 534 -21.09 21.16 18.26
N LEU A 535 -20.71 22.43 18.08
CA LEU A 535 -20.61 23.41 19.16
C LEU A 535 -21.94 23.65 19.88
N LEU A 536 -23.06 23.65 19.15
CA LEU A 536 -24.38 23.86 19.74
C LEU A 536 -24.82 22.66 20.58
N LYS A 537 -24.44 21.45 20.16
CA LYS A 537 -24.72 20.20 20.91
C LYS A 537 -23.83 20.05 22.14
N MET A 538 -22.63 20.63 22.12
CA MET A 538 -21.68 20.58 23.23
C MET A 538 -21.82 21.74 24.21
N ALA A 539 -22.68 22.73 23.95
CA ALA A 539 -22.83 23.90 24.82
C ALA A 539 -23.57 23.57 26.12
N ARG A 540 -23.02 23.98 27.28
CA ARG A 540 -23.68 23.84 28.58
C ARG A 540 -24.98 24.67 28.66
N GLU A 541 -25.88 24.27 29.57
CA GLU A 541 -27.15 24.97 29.85
C GLU A 541 -26.94 26.48 30.05
N GLY A 542 -27.68 27.28 29.30
CA GLY A 542 -27.60 28.76 29.29
C GLY A 542 -26.75 29.37 28.17
N LEU A 543 -25.90 28.60 27.48
CA LEU A 543 -25.08 29.10 26.36
C LEU A 543 -25.66 28.84 24.96
N LEU A 544 -26.51 27.82 24.81
CA LEU A 544 -26.96 27.33 23.50
C LEU A 544 -27.67 28.40 22.66
N MET A 545 -28.66 29.08 23.25
CA MET A 545 -29.44 30.11 22.54
C MET A 545 -28.57 31.31 22.15
N GLU A 546 -27.72 31.77 23.06
CA GLU A 546 -26.86 32.93 22.85
C GLU A 546 -25.74 32.65 21.84
N LEU A 547 -25.20 31.43 21.83
CA LEU A 547 -24.28 30.96 20.79
C LEU A 547 -24.94 30.95 19.42
N ARG A 548 -26.16 30.43 19.30
CA ARG A 548 -26.90 30.40 18.02
C ARG A 548 -27.15 31.81 17.50
N VAL A 549 -27.63 32.72 18.35
CA VAL A 549 -27.89 34.13 17.98
C VAL A 549 -26.59 34.85 17.60
N ALA A 550 -25.50 34.63 18.32
CA ALA A 550 -24.22 35.27 18.05
C ALA A 550 -23.58 34.79 16.75
N ILE A 551 -23.63 33.48 16.46
CA ILE A 551 -23.13 32.89 15.21
C ILE A 551 -23.98 33.36 14.03
N ASP A 552 -25.31 33.37 14.14
CA ASP A 552 -26.17 33.85 13.07
C ASP A 552 -26.01 35.34 12.78
N LYS A 553 -25.82 36.17 13.81
CA LYS A 553 -25.49 37.60 13.62
C LYS A 553 -24.13 37.79 12.97
N ALA A 554 -23.10 37.07 13.44
CA ALA A 554 -21.76 37.13 12.86
C ALA A 554 -21.78 36.67 11.39
N ARG A 555 -22.59 35.66 11.06
CA ARG A 555 -22.81 35.16 9.70
C ARG A 555 -23.50 36.17 8.78
N LYS A 556 -24.57 36.83 9.25
CA LYS A 556 -25.32 37.82 8.45
C LYS A 556 -24.57 39.14 8.27
N GLN A 557 -23.86 39.60 9.29
CA GLN A 557 -23.23 40.91 9.31
C GLN A 557 -21.74 40.87 8.94
N ASN A 558 -21.14 39.68 8.86
CA ASN A 558 -19.70 39.45 8.66
C ASN A 558 -18.81 40.34 9.55
N ALA A 559 -19.26 40.57 10.79
CA ALA A 559 -18.60 41.42 11.78
C ALA A 559 -18.52 40.69 13.13
N PRO A 560 -17.52 41.00 13.98
CA PRO A 560 -17.41 40.43 15.32
C PRO A 560 -18.63 40.76 16.20
N VAL A 561 -19.17 39.76 16.89
CA VAL A 561 -20.32 39.90 17.80
C VAL A 561 -19.88 39.59 19.23
N ARG A 562 -20.10 40.52 20.16
CA ARG A 562 -19.80 40.36 21.59
C ARG A 562 -21.09 40.38 22.41
N ARG A 563 -21.19 39.46 23.37
CA ARG A 563 -22.32 39.29 24.30
C ARG A 563 -21.77 39.12 25.71
N GLU A 564 -22.23 39.96 26.63
CA GLU A 564 -21.77 40.01 28.02
C GLU A 564 -22.88 39.60 28.99
N GLY A 565 -22.51 39.13 30.19
CA GLY A 565 -23.45 38.81 31.25
C GLY A 565 -24.18 37.47 31.10
N LEU A 566 -23.64 36.55 30.29
CA LEU A 566 -24.24 35.23 30.10
C LEU A 566 -24.07 34.40 31.36
N SER A 567 -25.16 33.83 31.87
CA SER A 567 -25.12 33.06 33.12
C SER A 567 -25.13 31.56 32.81
N ILE A 568 -24.05 30.88 33.18
CA ILE A 568 -23.88 29.43 32.98
C ILE A 568 -23.93 28.69 34.31
N LYS A 569 -24.48 27.49 34.30
CA LYS A 569 -24.50 26.61 35.48
C LYS A 569 -23.24 25.73 35.46
N GLN A 570 -22.32 26.00 36.37
CA GLN A 570 -21.05 25.27 36.51
C GLN A 570 -21.00 24.62 37.91
N ASP A 571 -21.02 23.29 37.98
CA ASP A 571 -20.91 22.51 39.23
C ASP A 571 -21.87 23.00 40.35
N GLY A 572 -23.11 23.36 39.98
CA GLY A 572 -24.13 23.87 40.88
C GLY A 572 -24.02 25.36 41.25
N ARG A 573 -23.04 26.10 40.70
CA ARG A 573 -22.87 27.55 40.89
C ARG A 573 -23.09 28.31 39.58
N MET A 574 -23.72 29.48 39.67
CA MET A 574 -23.90 30.37 38.51
C MET A 574 -22.62 31.18 38.26
N ALA A 575 -22.07 31.10 37.05
CA ALA A 575 -20.91 31.88 36.62
C ALA A 575 -21.28 32.81 35.47
N GLN A 576 -20.72 34.03 35.46
CA GLN A 576 -20.90 34.97 34.36
C GLN A 576 -19.80 34.85 33.31
N VAL A 577 -20.21 34.84 32.05
CA VAL A 577 -19.37 34.60 30.88
C VAL A 577 -19.64 35.68 29.84
N THR A 578 -18.56 36.14 29.23
CA THR A 578 -18.60 36.95 28.02
C THR A 578 -18.29 36.05 26.83
N LEU A 579 -19.13 36.11 25.81
CA LEU A 579 -19.02 35.38 24.55
C LEU A 579 -18.64 36.37 23.45
N GLN A 580 -17.64 36.00 22.64
CA GLN A 580 -17.27 36.76 21.45
C GLN A 580 -17.17 35.82 20.25
N VAL A 581 -17.85 36.16 19.15
CA VAL A 581 -17.81 35.42 17.89
C VAL A 581 -17.16 36.31 16.83
N ILE A 582 -16.05 35.86 16.24
CA ILE A 582 -15.25 36.61 15.27
C ILE A 582 -15.28 35.84 13.94
N PRO A 583 -15.86 36.39 12.86
CA PRO A 583 -15.78 35.77 11.54
C PRO A 583 -14.35 35.88 10.99
N MET A 584 -13.86 34.79 10.38
CA MET A 584 -12.55 34.71 9.77
C MET A 584 -12.62 33.96 8.44
N SER A 585 -11.84 34.42 7.47
CA SER A 585 -11.70 33.72 6.19
C SER A 585 -10.62 32.64 6.29
N GLY A 586 -10.97 31.40 5.97
CA GLY A 586 -10.03 30.28 5.89
C GLY A 586 -9.18 30.30 4.61
N PRO A 587 -8.15 29.43 4.52
CA PRO A 587 -7.23 29.36 3.37
C PRO A 587 -7.91 29.07 2.02
N ALA A 588 -9.12 28.49 2.04
CA ALA A 588 -9.93 28.14 0.86
C ALA A 588 -11.14 29.08 0.64
N ARG A 589 -11.13 30.31 1.20
CA ARG A 589 -12.30 31.23 1.26
C ARG A 589 -13.52 30.69 2.03
N GLU A 590 -13.38 29.58 2.74
CA GLU A 590 -14.40 29.06 3.67
C GLU A 590 -14.61 30.05 4.83
N ARG A 591 -15.86 30.32 5.20
CA ARG A 591 -16.18 31.18 6.34
C ARG A 591 -16.13 30.38 7.63
N ASN A 592 -15.19 30.73 8.49
CA ASN A 592 -15.02 30.12 9.80
C ASN A 592 -15.32 31.15 10.89
N TYR A 593 -15.70 30.68 12.07
CA TYR A 593 -15.99 31.55 13.21
C TYR A 593 -15.14 31.15 14.41
N LEU A 594 -14.41 32.10 14.96
CA LEU A 594 -13.70 31.95 16.22
C LEU A 594 -14.61 32.38 17.36
N VAL A 595 -14.95 31.44 18.24
CA VAL A 595 -15.79 31.65 19.41
C VAL A 595 -14.89 31.70 20.65
N LEU A 596 -14.87 32.82 21.37
CA LEU A 596 -14.09 33.03 22.59
C LEU A 596 -15.01 33.14 23.80
N PHE A 597 -14.57 32.55 24.90
CA PHE A 597 -15.22 32.54 26.20
C PHE A 597 -14.30 33.19 27.23
N GLU A 598 -14.79 34.25 27.86
CA GLU A 598 -14.09 34.94 28.93
C GLU A 598 -14.90 34.86 30.22
N ARG A 599 -14.24 34.44 31.32
CA ARG A 599 -14.87 34.41 32.63
C ARG A 599 -14.76 35.79 33.26
N VAL A 600 -15.89 36.37 33.67
CA VAL A 600 -15.88 37.59 34.47
C VAL A 600 -15.70 37.18 35.94
N PRO A 601 -14.58 37.55 36.62
CA PRO A 601 -14.46 37.32 38.05
C PRO A 601 -15.54 38.11 38.79
N PRO A 602 -16.15 37.55 39.86
CA PRO A 602 -17.18 38.25 40.60
C PRO A 602 -16.60 39.55 41.18
N SER A 603 -17.16 40.70 40.77
CA SER A 603 -16.73 41.98 41.33
C SER A 603 -17.10 42.00 42.82
N ARG A 604 -16.08 42.12 43.68
CA ARG A 604 -16.27 42.52 45.07
C ARG A 604 -16.63 44.00 45.07
N GLY A 605 -17.92 44.31 44.95
CA GLY A 605 -18.42 45.66 45.23
C GLY A 605 -18.11 46.07 46.68
N PRO A 606 -17.86 47.35 46.98
CA PRO A 606 -17.58 47.81 48.34
C PRO A 606 -18.79 47.56 49.24
N ARG A 607 -18.55 46.94 50.41
CA ARG A 607 -19.52 46.82 51.49
C ARG A 607 -19.84 48.22 52.04
N ALA A 608 -21.11 48.63 51.99
CA ALA A 608 -21.67 49.67 52.85
C ALA A 608 -22.81 49.08 53.69
N PRO A 609 -23.01 49.50 54.96
CA PRO A 609 -23.83 48.78 55.91
C PRO A 609 -25.27 49.31 56.00
N GLY A 610 -26.22 48.38 56.16
CA GLY A 610 -27.36 48.57 57.05
C GLY A 610 -28.71 49.04 56.47
N ARG A 611 -29.74 48.33 56.94
CA ARG A 611 -31.20 48.64 56.99
C ARG A 611 -32.02 48.37 55.73
N GLY A 612 -33.04 47.52 55.94
CA GLY A 612 -33.79 46.86 54.89
C GLY A 612 -35.14 47.47 54.57
N VAL A 613 -35.74 46.89 53.52
CA VAL A 613 -37.17 46.83 53.22
C VAL A 613 -37.37 45.55 52.38
N PRO A 614 -38.37 44.69 52.66
CA PRO A 614 -38.61 43.50 51.85
C PRO A 614 -39.32 43.91 50.55
N ARG A 615 -38.84 43.44 49.40
CA ARG A 615 -39.56 43.66 48.14
C ARG A 615 -39.64 42.39 47.28
N ALA A 616 -40.80 41.77 47.45
CA ALA A 616 -41.66 41.18 46.42
C ALA A 616 -41.07 40.17 45.41
N VAL A 617 -41.58 38.95 45.56
CA VAL A 617 -41.71 37.88 44.57
C VAL A 617 -42.10 38.40 43.18
N ALA A 618 -41.23 38.21 42.19
CA ALA A 618 -41.50 38.35 40.75
C ALA A 618 -40.37 37.59 40.01
N HIS A 619 -40.55 36.60 39.13
CA HIS A 619 -41.67 36.22 38.27
C HIS A 619 -41.61 34.71 37.89
N PRO A 620 -42.62 33.90 38.22
CA PRO A 620 -42.85 32.60 37.57
C PRO A 620 -43.21 32.73 36.08
N ARG A 621 -43.79 33.88 35.67
CA ARG A 621 -44.28 34.12 34.30
C ARG A 621 -43.16 34.21 33.25
N ARG A 622 -42.04 34.87 33.53
CA ARG A 622 -40.90 34.95 32.59
C ARG A 622 -40.22 33.59 32.38
N HIS A 623 -40.17 32.76 33.42
CA HIS A 623 -39.62 31.42 33.30
C HIS A 623 -40.54 30.50 32.46
N ILE A 624 -41.86 30.63 32.64
CA ILE A 624 -42.85 29.91 31.82
C ILE A 624 -42.82 30.38 30.36
N GLU A 625 -42.65 31.67 30.09
CA GLU A 625 -42.51 32.19 28.72
C GLU A 625 -41.20 31.70 28.07
N ASN A 626 -40.09 31.70 28.80
CA ASN A 626 -38.82 31.16 28.29
C ASN A 626 -38.91 29.66 28.00
N LEU A 627 -39.51 28.87 28.90
CA LEU A 627 -39.74 27.44 28.70
C LEU A 627 -40.68 27.16 27.53
N ARG A 628 -41.72 27.98 27.33
CA ARG A 628 -42.62 27.86 26.17
C ARG A 628 -41.89 28.16 24.87
N HIS A 629 -41.06 29.20 24.83
CA HIS A 629 -40.24 29.51 23.67
C HIS A 629 -39.21 28.41 23.36
N GLU A 630 -38.59 27.82 24.40
CA GLU A 630 -37.66 26.71 24.26
C GLU A 630 -38.36 25.43 23.77
N LEU A 631 -39.59 25.16 24.25
CA LEU A 631 -40.41 24.04 23.80
C LEU A 631 -40.88 24.21 22.34
N THR A 632 -41.23 25.43 21.93
CA THR A 632 -41.59 25.70 20.53
C THR A 632 -40.38 25.56 19.62
N ALA A 633 -39.22 26.10 20.00
CA ALA A 633 -37.99 26.01 19.23
C ALA A 633 -37.47 24.56 19.10
N THR A 634 -37.62 23.74 20.15
CA THR A 634 -37.26 22.31 20.09
C THR A 634 -38.24 21.51 19.24
N LYS A 635 -39.54 21.83 19.26
CA LYS A 635 -40.52 21.22 18.35
C LYS A 635 -40.23 21.53 16.88
N GLU A 636 -39.93 22.80 16.56
CA GLU A 636 -39.55 23.20 15.20
C GLU A 636 -38.28 22.50 14.72
N PHE A 637 -37.30 22.32 15.62
CA PHE A 637 -36.06 21.59 15.32
C PHE A 637 -36.29 20.08 15.11
N LEU A 638 -37.15 19.46 15.92
CA LEU A 638 -37.51 18.05 15.72
C LEU A 638 -38.26 17.86 14.41
N GLN A 639 -39.16 18.78 14.06
CA GLN A 639 -39.87 18.76 12.79
C GLN A 639 -38.90 18.86 11.61
N SER A 640 -37.92 19.78 11.66
CA SER A 640 -36.92 19.89 10.59
C SER A 640 -36.05 18.65 10.45
N ILE A 641 -35.70 17.98 11.57
CA ILE A 641 -34.94 16.72 11.53
C ILE A 641 -35.78 15.59 10.92
N ILE A 642 -37.07 15.54 11.23
CA ILE A 642 -37.98 14.54 10.66
C ILE A 642 -38.06 14.72 9.14
N GLU A 643 -38.26 15.96 8.69
CA GLU A 643 -38.31 16.30 7.25
C GLU A 643 -36.98 15.98 6.54
N GLU A 644 -35.84 16.31 7.15
CA GLU A 644 -34.51 15.99 6.60
C GLU A 644 -34.27 14.48 6.53
N ARG A 645 -34.73 13.73 7.54
CA ARG A 645 -34.65 12.26 7.55
C ARG A 645 -35.57 11.64 6.50
N GLU A 646 -36.78 12.16 6.34
CA GLU A 646 -37.72 11.69 5.31
C GLU A 646 -37.17 11.94 3.91
N ALA A 647 -36.59 13.13 3.66
CA ALA A 647 -35.90 13.44 2.41
C ALA A 647 -34.71 12.50 2.16
N ALA A 648 -33.85 12.28 3.17
CA ALA A 648 -32.72 11.36 3.05
C ALA A 648 -33.15 9.90 2.80
N ASN A 649 -34.26 9.47 3.41
CA ASN A 649 -34.84 8.15 3.16
C ASN A 649 -35.39 8.04 1.74
N GLN A 650 -36.04 9.08 1.22
CA GLN A 650 -36.52 9.11 -0.16
C GLN A 650 -35.36 9.08 -1.17
N GLU A 651 -34.28 9.83 -0.92
CA GLU A 651 -33.07 9.78 -1.75
C GLU A 651 -32.41 8.40 -1.72
N LEU A 652 -32.33 7.76 -0.55
CA LEU A 652 -31.84 6.39 -0.42
C LEU A 652 -32.70 5.38 -1.18
N GLN A 653 -34.03 5.55 -1.13
CA GLN A 653 -34.94 4.70 -1.85
C GLN A 653 -34.82 4.89 -3.36
N ALA A 654 -34.73 6.13 -3.83
CA ALA A 654 -34.49 6.45 -5.24
C ALA A 654 -33.15 5.89 -5.73
N ALA A 655 -32.07 6.02 -4.95
CA ALA A 655 -30.77 5.44 -5.27
C ALA A 655 -30.80 3.91 -5.31
N ASN A 656 -31.57 3.26 -4.43
CA ASN A 656 -31.77 1.82 -4.49
C ASN A 656 -32.58 1.38 -5.72
N GLU A 657 -33.62 2.13 -6.10
CA GLU A 657 -34.39 1.87 -7.32
C GLU A 657 -33.54 2.06 -8.58
N GLU A 658 -32.69 3.09 -8.62
CA GLU A 658 -31.73 3.31 -9.71
C GLU A 658 -30.68 2.20 -9.79
N LEU A 659 -30.17 1.72 -8.64
CA LEU A 659 -29.25 0.58 -8.61
C LEU A 659 -29.91 -0.73 -9.06
N LEU A 660 -31.17 -0.97 -8.69
CA LEU A 660 -31.93 -2.13 -9.15
C LEU A 660 -32.16 -2.07 -10.65
N SER A 661 -32.59 -0.91 -11.17
CA SER A 661 -32.75 -0.66 -12.60
C SER A 661 -31.45 -0.86 -13.38
N GLY A 662 -30.33 -0.31 -12.88
CA GLY A 662 -29.02 -0.52 -13.50
C GLY A 662 -28.54 -1.97 -13.45
N ASN A 663 -28.95 -2.74 -12.44
CA ASN A 663 -28.65 -4.17 -12.36
C ASN A 663 -29.51 -4.97 -13.35
N GLU A 664 -30.77 -4.61 -13.54
CA GLU A 664 -31.65 -5.18 -14.57
C GLU A 664 -31.12 -4.88 -15.98
N GLU A 665 -30.63 -3.66 -16.24
CA GLU A 665 -30.00 -3.29 -17.51
C GLU A 665 -28.69 -4.05 -17.75
N LEU A 666 -27.87 -4.25 -16.72
CA LEU A 666 -26.67 -5.09 -16.80
C LEU A 666 -27.02 -6.55 -17.08
N GLN A 667 -28.09 -7.07 -16.49
CA GLN A 667 -28.53 -8.43 -16.76
C GLN A 667 -29.04 -8.56 -18.20
N SER A 668 -29.84 -7.61 -18.68
CA SER A 668 -30.32 -7.55 -20.07
C SER A 668 -29.16 -7.47 -21.07
N THR A 669 -28.16 -6.62 -20.82
CA THR A 669 -26.99 -6.52 -21.70
C THR A 669 -26.12 -7.77 -21.67
N ASN A 670 -26.09 -8.50 -20.54
CA ASN A 670 -25.42 -9.78 -20.46
C ASN A 670 -26.17 -10.87 -21.23
N GLU A 671 -27.51 -10.90 -21.16
CA GLU A 671 -28.36 -11.79 -21.96
C GLU A 671 -28.21 -11.51 -23.47
N GLU A 672 -28.16 -10.23 -23.88
CA GLU A 672 -27.89 -9.86 -25.27
C GLU A 672 -26.50 -10.29 -25.75
N LEU A 673 -25.48 -10.19 -24.89
CA LEU A 673 -24.11 -10.65 -25.20
C LEU A 673 -24.03 -12.17 -25.35
N GLU A 674 -24.68 -12.93 -24.46
CA GLU A 674 -24.76 -14.39 -24.57
C GLU A 674 -25.46 -14.79 -25.88
N THR A 675 -26.55 -14.10 -26.24
CA THR A 675 -27.26 -14.35 -27.51
C THR A 675 -26.37 -14.06 -28.72
N ALA A 676 -25.62 -12.95 -28.70
CA ALA A 676 -24.69 -12.62 -29.78
C ALA A 676 -23.51 -13.61 -29.87
N GLU A 677 -23.07 -14.16 -28.74
CA GLU A 677 -22.05 -15.22 -28.70
C GLU A 677 -22.58 -16.52 -29.31
N GLU A 678 -23.82 -16.92 -28.99
CA GLU A 678 -24.49 -18.07 -29.58
C GLU A 678 -24.69 -17.91 -31.10
N GLU A 679 -25.11 -16.73 -31.58
CA GLU A 679 -25.25 -16.46 -33.01
C GLU A 679 -23.89 -16.52 -33.73
N LEU A 680 -22.83 -15.93 -33.15
CA LEU A 680 -21.49 -16.00 -33.72
C LEU A 680 -20.96 -17.43 -33.75
N GLN A 681 -21.23 -18.23 -32.71
CA GLN A 681 -20.83 -19.62 -32.67
C GLN A 681 -21.58 -20.44 -33.73
N SER A 682 -22.88 -20.22 -33.90
CA SER A 682 -23.67 -20.86 -34.96
C SER A 682 -23.16 -20.50 -36.36
N VAL A 683 -22.82 -19.23 -36.63
CA VAL A 683 -22.27 -18.80 -37.92
C VAL A 683 -20.89 -19.42 -38.16
N ASN A 684 -20.08 -19.54 -37.11
CA ASN A 684 -18.77 -20.16 -37.20
C ASN A 684 -18.88 -21.67 -37.46
N GLU A 685 -19.84 -22.35 -36.83
CA GLU A 685 -20.18 -23.75 -37.07
C GLU A 685 -20.66 -23.96 -38.52
N GLU A 686 -21.55 -23.11 -39.03
CA GLU A 686 -21.96 -23.14 -40.45
C GLU A 686 -20.78 -22.94 -41.40
N LEU A 687 -19.90 -21.97 -41.13
CA LEU A 687 -18.69 -21.72 -41.94
C LEU A 687 -17.71 -22.90 -41.90
N THR A 688 -17.56 -23.55 -40.75
CA THR A 688 -16.73 -24.76 -40.67
C THR A 688 -17.34 -25.91 -41.47
N THR A 689 -18.65 -26.12 -41.39
CA THR A 689 -19.34 -27.17 -42.16
C THR A 689 -19.21 -26.90 -43.67
N VAL A 690 -19.41 -25.66 -44.12
CA VAL A 690 -19.25 -25.28 -45.53
C VAL A 690 -17.80 -25.45 -46.02
N ASN A 691 -16.81 -25.16 -45.17
CA ASN A 691 -15.41 -25.42 -45.50
C ASN A 691 -15.05 -26.91 -45.53
N GLU A 692 -15.76 -27.76 -44.80
CA GLU A 692 -15.57 -29.22 -44.86
C GLU A 692 -16.27 -29.86 -46.08
N GLU A 693 -17.32 -29.23 -46.61
CA GLU A 693 -18.02 -29.66 -47.83
C GLU A 693 -17.34 -29.19 -49.15
N LEU A 694 -16.43 -28.22 -49.08
CA LEU A 694 -15.61 -27.71 -50.21
C LEU A 694 -14.27 -28.44 -50.31
#